data_AF-A0A512D279-F1
#
_entry.id   AF-A0A512D279-F1
#
_cell.length_a   1.000
_cell.length_b   1.000
_cell.length_c   1.000
_cell.angle_alpha   90.00
_cell.angle_beta   90.00
_cell.angle_gamma   90.00
#
_symmetry.space_group_name_H-M   'P 1'
#
loop_
_entity.id
_entity.type
_entity.pdbx_description
1 polymer ?
#
loop_
_entity_poly.entity_id
_entity_poly.type
_entity_poly.pdbx_seq_one_letter_code
_entity_poly.pdbx_strand_id
1 'polypeptide(L)'
;MAVEAIVVVHNGATWLAQCLDGVAAQTLPPARLVIVDVASTDTSNAIAHAHSGVRRAIASVEVVRLDARVPLGRAVERGIATLPEAKDPTASWVWVIHDDSVPRGNALAQLLQAGLRSKSVGVAGPKLVSWDDPRRLVEMGIQITRTGRRLGSPVRGEADQGQYDHRADVLAVSTSGMLVRRSVLDDIGGFDSAFVDHGADLDFGWRAQLAGHRVIVVPAAVVRDASASLEGRRPGVASPRELERRGRRAARQVTLARCSPFAAPFLAIWMALSALVASLTLLVAKRPRQAWRELTDVSALLHPFATLGARWRGRRTKRLRRDHLGTLFVAPSVAARTTIDHIQDAITPERARARREAAATTETGPVADESESLDNLPASLPRRVVTHPGFLAVAAVLVASVAAWRDTIRAGALSPTNAGVAGGELRPVATDSAGLWHAFRDAWHGAGLGTGAQSGPHLAVLSALTWLAEQVPGVAESRSSAGVTIAWLLFLTPVLAAWSSYLAARVVTSSRPARALAALTWGTAGVAVSGLGEGRVTVAVVHVLLPFVLAGFCLAARRDGTFTATFATALATAVLGAFAPPLLALAAVAALVLLVLGPGMRRARALVLLVVPGALLGPWIVRFVDDPRLLLSGPGLVATSVDGSPWGVLGHVLGETAATTWVAWLGAPLVLLGIVGLGVRGRSRAESVGMLAGGLLAVVGLAGALASERVVLGSAETGVGQSAPAHLWAGLGVQLWWAGLLVGVLAGSRVVLESVVRPGRRWGFVVAVVVAAVAVLPVLAGAAVWGVQGIGRTLSVGQATLPAVAIEQGSGSLGNRLLLLRPSDDVVDFVLAGQEPGELLRDLDRPADADDAPLVDAVANIVGGRGADSLDSKALARLGIGFVQVAGAADSPLARRLDASEGLSRLGSSARGILWKVQPLPGADGAEAAAAPSRARLVDADGRLVATVPTVGPHAAVDTVLPAGAAPRLLVLAEPREWSRQARVTFDGAELQPVAGAAQPTYAVPGTSGTLEVDLAAAQPWWRLGQAVLLAFVVFMALPFGNRRSRRRT
;
A
#
# COMPACT_ATOMS: atom_id res chain seq x y z
N MET A 1 -47.91 0.95 49.25
CA MET A 1 -47.21 0.60 47.99
C MET A 1 -46.33 -0.59 48.27
N ALA A 2 -46.38 -1.64 47.46
CA ALA A 2 -45.64 -2.87 47.69
C ALA A 2 -44.58 -3.06 46.61
N VAL A 3 -43.35 -3.40 47.04
CA VAL A 3 -42.28 -3.81 46.13
C VAL A 3 -41.95 -5.26 46.40
N GLU A 4 -41.98 -6.08 45.36
CA GLU A 4 -41.74 -7.52 45.42
C GLU A 4 -40.41 -7.83 44.74
N ALA A 5 -39.47 -8.43 45.45
CA ALA A 5 -38.15 -8.78 44.92
C ALA A 5 -38.15 -10.22 44.38
N ILE A 6 -37.57 -10.42 43.20
CA ILE A 6 -37.37 -11.73 42.57
C ILE A 6 -35.88 -11.91 42.31
N VAL A 7 -35.27 -12.89 42.98
CA VAL A 7 -33.86 -13.26 42.78
C VAL A 7 -33.81 -14.54 41.96
N VAL A 8 -33.23 -14.49 40.75
CA VAL A 8 -33.06 -15.67 39.89
C VAL A 8 -31.68 -16.29 40.11
N VAL A 9 -31.66 -17.58 40.38
CA VAL A 9 -30.46 -18.33 40.79
C VAL A 9 -30.20 -19.50 39.86
N HIS A 10 -28.94 -19.69 39.42
CA HIS A 10 -28.53 -20.89 38.69
C HIS A 10 -27.05 -21.20 38.89
N ASN A 11 -26.70 -22.17 39.72
CA ASN A 11 -25.30 -22.47 40.05
C ASN A 11 -24.55 -21.22 40.55
N GLY A 12 -25.14 -20.53 41.52
CA GLY A 12 -24.71 -19.24 42.04
C GLY A 12 -24.00 -19.30 43.39
N ALA A 13 -23.58 -20.46 43.89
CA ALA A 13 -23.15 -20.64 45.28
C ALA A 13 -22.03 -19.68 45.72
N THR A 14 -21.17 -19.25 44.79
CA THR A 14 -20.09 -18.29 45.05
C THR A 14 -20.57 -16.86 45.32
N TRP A 15 -21.72 -16.45 44.75
CA TRP A 15 -22.19 -15.06 44.77
C TRP A 15 -23.47 -14.86 45.58
N LEU A 16 -24.32 -15.89 45.65
CA LEU A 16 -25.69 -15.79 46.17
C LEU A 16 -25.75 -15.27 47.61
N ALA A 17 -24.85 -15.69 48.50
CA ALA A 17 -24.85 -15.21 49.88
C ALA A 17 -24.67 -13.68 49.95
N GLN A 18 -23.67 -13.13 49.25
CA GLN A 18 -23.45 -11.68 49.21
C GLN A 18 -24.60 -10.94 48.52
N CYS A 19 -25.20 -11.54 47.49
CA CYS A 19 -26.40 -11.00 46.84
C CYS A 19 -27.54 -10.83 47.87
N LEU A 20 -27.84 -11.89 48.62
CA LEU A 20 -28.88 -11.89 49.66
C LEU A 20 -28.54 -10.95 50.82
N ASP A 21 -27.27 -10.83 51.21
CA ASP A 21 -26.82 -9.82 52.18
C ASP A 21 -27.13 -8.40 51.68
N GLY A 22 -26.85 -8.10 50.41
CA GLY A 22 -27.18 -6.82 49.78
C GLY A 22 -28.69 -6.53 49.76
N VAL A 23 -29.51 -7.56 49.51
CA VAL A 23 -30.98 -7.46 49.56
C VAL A 23 -31.48 -7.25 50.99
N ALA A 24 -30.89 -7.92 51.98
CA ALA A 24 -31.22 -7.76 53.39
C ALA A 24 -30.81 -6.37 53.94
N ALA A 25 -29.74 -5.79 53.41
CA ALA A 25 -29.21 -4.49 53.81
C ALA A 25 -29.96 -3.28 53.21
N GLN A 26 -31.09 -3.50 52.51
CA GLN A 26 -31.83 -2.40 51.91
C GLN A 26 -32.49 -1.52 52.99
N THR A 27 -32.29 -0.20 52.91
CA THR A 27 -32.93 0.79 53.77
C THR A 27 -34.45 0.81 53.61
N LEU A 28 -34.92 0.46 52.40
CA LEU A 28 -36.29 0.11 52.12
C LEU A 28 -36.34 -1.39 51.84
N PRO A 29 -36.75 -2.26 52.79
CA PRO A 29 -36.87 -3.68 52.53
C PRO A 29 -38.01 -3.96 51.55
N PRO A 30 -37.86 -4.92 50.62
CA PRO A 30 -38.97 -5.36 49.80
C PRO A 30 -40.05 -6.01 50.69
N ALA A 31 -41.31 -5.91 50.28
CA ALA A 31 -42.43 -6.48 51.03
C ALA A 31 -42.40 -8.02 51.00
N ARG A 32 -41.92 -8.60 49.89
CA ARG A 32 -41.74 -10.04 49.69
C ARG A 32 -40.48 -10.29 48.88
N LEU A 33 -39.83 -11.42 49.12
CA LEU A 33 -38.71 -11.92 48.34
C LEU A 33 -39.03 -13.33 47.84
N VAL A 34 -38.97 -13.54 46.52
CA VAL A 34 -39.09 -14.84 45.88
C VAL A 34 -37.74 -15.20 45.26
N ILE A 35 -37.12 -16.27 45.74
CA ILE A 35 -35.87 -16.79 45.20
C ILE A 35 -36.21 -17.93 44.24
N VAL A 36 -35.98 -17.74 42.94
CA VAL A 36 -36.28 -18.74 41.91
C VAL A 36 -35.00 -19.47 41.54
N ASP A 37 -34.88 -20.72 42.00
CA ASP A 37 -33.79 -21.63 41.67
C ASP A 37 -34.08 -22.36 40.35
N VAL A 38 -33.32 -22.03 39.31
CA VAL A 38 -33.46 -22.54 37.95
C VAL A 38 -32.59 -23.79 37.77
N ALA A 39 -33.00 -24.89 38.40
CA ALA A 39 -32.31 -26.18 38.35
C ALA A 39 -30.82 -26.13 38.72
N SER A 40 -30.48 -25.48 39.86
CA SER A 40 -29.11 -25.49 40.37
C SER A 40 -28.69 -26.89 40.84
N THR A 41 -27.44 -27.22 40.53
CA THR A 41 -26.75 -28.47 40.89
C THR A 41 -25.71 -28.30 42.01
N ASP A 42 -25.44 -27.06 42.42
CA ASP A 42 -24.53 -26.71 43.50
C ASP A 42 -25.26 -26.45 44.83
N THR A 43 -24.56 -25.90 45.82
CA THR A 43 -25.12 -25.59 47.15
C THR A 43 -26.01 -24.34 47.19
N SER A 44 -26.33 -23.72 46.05
CA SER A 44 -27.14 -22.48 45.97
C SER A 44 -28.50 -22.64 46.64
N ASN A 45 -29.14 -23.79 46.47
CA ASN A 45 -30.45 -24.06 47.07
C ASN A 45 -30.39 -24.08 48.61
N ALA A 46 -29.37 -24.73 49.17
CA ALA A 46 -29.13 -24.74 50.61
C ALA A 46 -28.84 -23.33 51.14
N ILE A 47 -28.05 -22.53 50.42
CA ILE A 47 -27.76 -21.13 50.77
C ILE A 47 -29.06 -20.30 50.79
N ALA A 48 -29.91 -20.43 49.76
CA ALA A 48 -31.19 -19.72 49.68
C ALA A 48 -32.11 -20.04 50.87
N HIS A 49 -32.18 -21.31 51.29
CA HIS A 49 -33.00 -21.71 52.43
C HIS A 49 -32.43 -21.27 53.78
N ALA A 50 -31.10 -21.34 53.96
CA ALA A 50 -30.42 -21.11 55.25
C ALA A 50 -30.10 -19.63 55.55
N HIS A 51 -30.29 -18.71 54.60
CA HIS A 51 -29.84 -17.33 54.74
C HIS A 51 -30.63 -16.54 55.81
N SER A 52 -30.03 -16.33 56.98
CA SER A 52 -30.69 -15.67 58.13
C SER A 52 -30.89 -14.16 57.95
N GLY A 53 -30.07 -13.49 57.13
CA GLY A 53 -30.17 -12.05 56.87
C GLY A 53 -31.52 -11.64 56.28
N VAL A 54 -31.86 -12.17 55.11
CA VAL A 54 -33.14 -11.90 54.43
C VAL A 54 -34.37 -12.36 55.22
N ARG A 55 -34.29 -13.48 55.95
CA ARG A 55 -35.41 -13.97 56.78
C ARG A 55 -35.70 -13.07 57.99
N ARG A 56 -34.71 -12.33 58.48
CA ARG A 56 -34.89 -11.31 59.53
C ARG A 56 -35.35 -9.97 58.97
N ALA A 57 -34.82 -9.58 57.81
CA ALA A 57 -35.07 -8.27 57.23
C ALA A 57 -36.38 -8.18 56.42
N ILE A 58 -36.89 -9.31 55.91
CA ILE A 58 -38.01 -9.36 54.96
C ILE A 58 -39.11 -10.26 55.52
N ALA A 59 -40.34 -9.74 55.56
CA ALA A 59 -41.48 -10.39 56.20
C ALA A 59 -41.87 -11.74 55.56
N SER A 60 -41.66 -11.89 54.25
CA SER A 60 -42.02 -13.10 53.50
C SER A 60 -40.91 -13.45 52.52
N VAL A 61 -40.29 -14.61 52.73
CA VAL A 61 -39.25 -15.17 51.86
C VAL A 61 -39.70 -16.54 51.37
N GLU A 62 -39.89 -16.67 50.07
CA GLU A 62 -40.26 -17.92 49.39
C GLU A 62 -39.12 -18.38 48.48
N VAL A 63 -38.87 -19.69 48.44
CA VAL A 63 -37.88 -20.30 47.54
C VAL A 63 -38.61 -21.25 46.61
N VAL A 64 -38.56 -20.97 45.32
CA VAL A 64 -39.22 -21.75 44.25
C VAL A 64 -38.14 -22.46 43.44
N ARG A 65 -38.12 -23.78 43.49
CA ARG A 65 -37.20 -24.59 42.69
C ARG A 65 -37.89 -25.06 41.40
N LEU A 66 -37.21 -24.91 40.27
CA LEU A 66 -37.64 -25.43 38.97
C LEU A 66 -36.86 -26.70 38.63
N ASP A 67 -37.55 -27.68 38.04
CA ASP A 67 -36.96 -28.99 37.71
C ASP A 67 -36.05 -28.96 36.48
N ALA A 68 -36.24 -27.97 35.60
CA ALA A 68 -35.49 -27.82 34.37
C ALA A 68 -34.96 -26.39 34.21
N ARG A 69 -33.84 -26.27 33.50
CA ARG A 69 -33.29 -24.97 33.12
C ARG A 69 -34.24 -24.27 32.16
N VAL A 70 -34.73 -23.10 32.54
CA VAL A 70 -35.60 -22.26 31.73
C VAL A 70 -34.94 -20.91 31.42
N PRO A 71 -35.35 -20.22 30.34
CA PRO A 71 -34.90 -18.85 30.06
C PRO A 71 -35.19 -17.89 31.22
N LEU A 72 -34.36 -16.86 31.40
CA LEU A 72 -34.51 -15.87 32.45
C LEU A 72 -35.93 -15.30 32.55
N GLY A 73 -36.52 -14.90 31.41
CA GLY A 73 -37.87 -14.33 31.39
C GLY A 73 -38.94 -15.27 31.95
N ARG A 74 -38.82 -16.59 31.71
CA ARG A 74 -39.73 -17.61 32.26
C ARG A 74 -39.49 -17.83 33.74
N ALA A 75 -38.25 -17.76 34.22
CA ALA A 75 -37.95 -17.82 35.65
C ALA A 75 -38.59 -16.64 36.41
N VAL A 76 -38.50 -15.44 35.85
CA VAL A 76 -39.15 -14.24 36.42
C VAL A 76 -40.68 -14.39 36.40
N GLU A 77 -41.28 -14.86 35.30
CA GLU A 77 -42.73 -15.12 35.23
C GLU A 77 -43.20 -16.15 36.26
N ARG A 78 -42.40 -17.20 36.52
CA ARG A 78 -42.70 -18.20 37.56
C ARG A 78 -42.63 -17.61 38.96
N GLY A 79 -41.62 -16.79 39.26
CA GLY A 79 -41.55 -16.07 40.53
C GLY A 79 -42.71 -15.08 40.71
N ILE A 80 -43.10 -14.40 39.63
CA ILE A 80 -44.25 -13.51 39.61
C ILE A 80 -45.55 -14.27 39.93
N ALA A 81 -45.70 -15.50 39.44
CA ALA A 81 -46.91 -16.28 39.62
C ALA A 81 -47.14 -16.76 41.07
N THR A 82 -46.12 -16.74 41.93
CA THR A 82 -46.28 -17.05 43.36
C THR A 82 -46.64 -15.82 44.20
N LEU A 83 -46.53 -14.63 43.61
CA LEU A 83 -46.93 -13.39 44.27
C LEU A 83 -48.46 -13.29 44.29
N PRO A 84 -49.05 -12.74 45.36
CA PRO A 84 -50.49 -12.55 45.45
C PRO A 84 -50.94 -11.56 44.37
N GLU A 85 -52.21 -11.64 44.00
CA GLU A 85 -52.78 -10.69 43.06
C GLU A 85 -52.65 -9.26 43.62
N ALA A 86 -52.06 -8.37 42.82
CA ALA A 86 -51.76 -7.02 43.26
C ALA A 86 -53.06 -6.23 43.45
N LYS A 87 -53.33 -5.77 44.69
CA LYS A 87 -54.52 -4.95 45.01
C LYS A 87 -54.64 -3.69 44.14
N ASP A 88 -53.50 -3.08 43.81
CA ASP A 88 -53.38 -2.02 42.80
C ASP A 88 -52.11 -2.27 41.97
N PRO A 89 -52.23 -2.85 40.76
CA PRO A 89 -51.09 -3.08 39.86
C PRO A 89 -50.37 -1.79 39.45
N THR A 90 -51.02 -0.63 39.54
CA THR A 90 -50.40 0.66 39.22
C THR A 90 -49.55 1.21 40.37
N ALA A 91 -49.77 0.74 41.60
CA ALA A 91 -48.99 1.14 42.79
C ALA A 91 -48.00 0.06 43.26
N SER A 92 -47.89 -1.05 42.52
CA SER A 92 -47.05 -2.20 42.85
C SER A 92 -45.86 -2.31 41.88
N TRP A 93 -44.70 -2.75 42.40
CA TRP A 93 -43.46 -2.86 41.62
C TRP A 93 -42.79 -4.22 41.85
N VAL A 94 -42.13 -4.72 40.83
CA VAL A 94 -41.35 -5.96 40.84
C VAL A 94 -39.88 -5.61 40.62
N TRP A 95 -39.01 -6.03 41.53
CA TRP A 95 -37.57 -5.81 41.46
C TRP A 95 -36.86 -7.13 41.12
N VAL A 96 -36.29 -7.21 39.92
CA VAL A 96 -35.59 -8.39 39.40
C VAL A 96 -34.09 -8.26 39.69
N ILE A 97 -33.50 -9.29 40.28
CA ILE A 97 -32.07 -9.36 40.63
C ILE A 97 -31.54 -10.73 40.23
N HIS A 98 -30.27 -10.78 39.83
CA HIS A 98 -29.57 -12.04 39.57
C HIS A 98 -28.71 -12.44 40.77
N ASP A 99 -28.44 -13.74 40.91
CA ASP A 99 -27.55 -14.31 41.92
C ASP A 99 -26.12 -13.73 41.95
N ASP A 100 -25.65 -13.17 40.83
CA ASP A 100 -24.34 -12.52 40.68
C ASP A 100 -24.37 -10.98 40.75
N SER A 101 -25.42 -10.43 41.38
CA SER A 101 -25.58 -9.00 41.62
C SER A 101 -25.73 -8.66 43.10
N VAL A 102 -24.95 -7.70 43.62
CA VAL A 102 -25.05 -7.21 45.01
C VAL A 102 -25.53 -5.76 45.01
N PRO A 103 -26.80 -5.51 45.38
CA PRO A 103 -27.32 -4.16 45.46
C PRO A 103 -26.75 -3.44 46.69
N ARG A 104 -26.37 -2.16 46.53
CA ARG A 104 -25.99 -1.30 47.65
C ARG A 104 -27.21 -1.03 48.52
N GLY A 105 -27.04 -0.82 49.83
CA GLY A 105 -28.14 -0.71 50.79
C GLY A 105 -29.21 0.36 50.52
N ASN A 106 -28.98 1.34 49.64
CA ASN A 106 -30.01 2.33 49.26
C ASN A 106 -30.54 2.17 47.82
N ALA A 107 -30.15 1.10 47.11
CA ALA A 107 -30.46 0.93 45.69
C ALA A 107 -31.97 0.85 45.42
N LEU A 108 -32.71 0.05 46.19
CA LEU A 108 -34.16 -0.11 46.00
C LEU A 108 -34.91 1.20 46.28
N ALA A 109 -34.55 1.90 47.34
CA ALA A 109 -35.13 3.20 47.70
C ALA A 109 -34.93 4.23 46.57
N GLN A 110 -33.72 4.30 46.00
CA GLN A 110 -33.40 5.22 44.90
C GLN A 110 -34.15 4.87 43.61
N LEU A 111 -34.23 3.57 43.25
CA LEU A 111 -34.99 3.12 42.08
C LEU A 111 -36.48 3.43 42.22
N LEU A 112 -37.06 3.12 43.38
CA LEU A 112 -38.47 3.39 43.64
C LEU A 112 -38.76 4.89 43.63
N GLN A 113 -37.93 5.69 44.31
CA GLN A 113 -38.10 7.15 44.34
C GLN A 113 -38.06 7.74 42.93
N ALA A 114 -37.13 7.29 42.07
CA ALA A 114 -37.06 7.73 40.68
C ALA A 114 -38.30 7.30 39.86
N GLY A 115 -38.77 6.06 40.05
CA GLY A 115 -39.98 5.55 39.41
C GLY A 115 -41.27 6.29 39.82
N LEU A 116 -41.34 6.77 41.07
CA LEU A 116 -42.49 7.51 41.58
C LEU A 116 -42.55 8.97 41.13
N ARG A 117 -41.42 9.56 40.68
CA ARG A 117 -41.37 10.97 40.21
C ARG A 117 -42.28 11.22 39.01
N SER A 118 -42.56 10.21 38.19
CA SER A 118 -43.47 10.35 37.06
C SER A 118 -44.25 9.07 36.81
N LYS A 119 -45.57 9.20 36.63
CA LYS A 119 -46.44 8.07 36.25
C LYS A 119 -46.06 7.44 34.90
N SER A 120 -45.30 8.15 34.07
CA SER A 120 -44.80 7.66 32.79
C SER A 120 -43.65 6.66 32.90
N VAL A 121 -42.94 6.61 34.05
CA VAL A 121 -41.85 5.65 34.26
C VAL A 121 -42.43 4.28 34.54
N GLY A 122 -42.12 3.33 33.66
CA GLY A 122 -42.52 1.94 33.79
C GLY A 122 -41.39 1.01 34.22
N VAL A 123 -40.15 1.37 33.88
CA VAL A 123 -38.96 0.57 34.16
C VAL A 123 -37.83 1.49 34.61
N ALA A 124 -37.15 1.12 35.69
CA ALA A 124 -35.97 1.80 36.20
C ALA A 124 -34.83 0.79 36.40
N GLY A 125 -33.63 1.12 35.95
CA GLY A 125 -32.43 0.29 36.12
C GLY A 125 -31.31 1.00 36.90
N PRO A 126 -30.46 0.26 37.61
CA PRO A 126 -29.35 0.83 38.38
C PRO A 126 -28.11 1.09 37.51
N LYS A 127 -27.15 1.83 38.09
CA LYS A 127 -25.74 1.85 37.66
C LYS A 127 -25.08 0.53 38.05
N LEU A 128 -24.58 -0.22 37.07
CA LEU A 128 -23.84 -1.47 37.30
C LEU A 128 -22.34 -1.20 37.36
N VAL A 129 -21.72 -1.59 38.47
CA VAL A 129 -20.28 -1.48 38.71
C VAL A 129 -19.65 -2.85 38.89
N SER A 130 -18.34 -2.94 38.71
CA SER A 130 -17.62 -4.21 38.81
C SER A 130 -17.74 -4.80 40.20
N TRP A 131 -17.89 -6.13 40.25
CA TRP A 131 -17.89 -6.88 41.50
C TRP A 131 -16.64 -6.64 42.32
N ASP A 132 -15.46 -6.66 41.70
CA ASP A 132 -14.18 -6.58 42.42
C ASP A 132 -13.78 -5.13 42.77
N ASP A 133 -14.13 -4.18 41.89
CA ASP A 133 -13.75 -2.76 42.02
C ASP A 133 -14.94 -1.84 41.69
N PRO A 134 -15.65 -1.31 42.71
CA PRO A 134 -16.81 -0.45 42.50
C PRO A 134 -16.51 0.87 41.75
N ARG A 135 -15.24 1.23 41.58
CA ARG A 135 -14.83 2.40 40.77
C ARG A 135 -14.83 2.11 39.28
N ARG A 136 -15.18 0.90 38.85
CA ARG A 136 -15.23 0.51 37.44
C ARG A 136 -16.66 0.25 37.00
N LEU A 137 -17.09 0.93 35.96
CA LEU A 137 -18.40 0.78 35.35
C LEU A 137 -18.47 -0.54 34.55
N VAL A 138 -19.55 -1.28 34.75
CA VAL A 138 -19.92 -2.44 33.92
C VAL A 138 -20.93 -2.01 32.86
N GLU A 139 -22.00 -1.34 33.29
CA GLU A 139 -23.10 -0.95 32.41
C GLU A 139 -23.96 0.18 33.01
N MET A 140 -24.49 1.06 32.15
CA MET A 140 -25.43 2.11 32.54
C MET A 140 -26.50 2.27 31.45
N GLY A 141 -27.42 1.31 31.44
CA GLY A 141 -28.42 1.14 30.39
C GLY A 141 -27.85 0.51 29.11
N ILE A 142 -28.74 -0.02 28.28
CA ILE A 142 -28.40 -0.71 27.03
C ILE A 142 -28.52 0.26 25.87
N GLN A 143 -27.40 0.52 25.20
CA GLN A 143 -27.34 1.35 24.00
C GLN A 143 -27.04 0.51 22.75
N ILE A 144 -27.86 0.71 21.72
CA ILE A 144 -27.67 0.08 20.42
C ILE A 144 -27.75 1.12 19.29
N THR A 145 -27.12 0.81 18.16
CA THR A 145 -27.36 1.54 16.91
C THR A 145 -28.72 1.13 16.32
N ARG A 146 -29.21 1.89 15.33
CA ARG A 146 -30.38 1.51 14.52
C ARG A 146 -30.22 0.17 13.80
N THR A 147 -28.97 -0.27 13.60
CA THR A 147 -28.62 -1.58 13.01
C THR A 147 -28.47 -2.69 14.06
N GLY A 148 -28.81 -2.45 15.33
CA GLY A 148 -28.75 -3.46 16.38
C GLY A 148 -27.34 -3.78 16.87
N ARG A 149 -26.35 -2.93 16.57
CA ARG A 149 -25.00 -3.06 17.12
C ARG A 149 -24.98 -2.46 18.53
N ARG A 150 -24.72 -3.29 19.54
CA ARG A 150 -24.54 -2.84 20.92
C ARG A 150 -23.24 -2.03 21.03
N LEU A 151 -23.34 -0.82 21.57
CA LEU A 151 -22.18 0.01 21.87
C LEU A 151 -21.98 0.01 23.39
N GLY A 152 -20.77 -0.31 23.84
CA GLY A 152 -20.41 -0.21 25.26
C GLY A 152 -20.26 1.27 25.62
N SER A 153 -21.30 1.87 26.18
CA SER A 153 -21.24 3.19 26.80
C SER A 153 -21.97 3.11 28.13
N PRO A 154 -21.27 3.02 29.27
CA PRO A 154 -19.80 2.98 29.43
C PRO A 154 -19.13 1.76 28.79
N VAL A 155 -17.85 1.87 28.46
CA VAL A 155 -17.04 0.70 28.09
C VAL A 155 -16.81 -0.11 29.38
N ARG A 156 -17.04 -1.42 29.34
CA ARG A 156 -16.84 -2.28 30.52
C ARG A 156 -15.42 -2.13 31.08
N GLY A 157 -15.30 -1.80 32.37
CA GLY A 157 -14.04 -1.56 33.08
C GLY A 157 -13.55 -0.11 33.07
N GLU A 158 -14.28 0.80 32.41
CA GLU A 158 -14.07 2.25 32.45
C GLU A 158 -14.20 2.79 33.88
N ALA A 159 -13.35 3.73 34.27
CA ALA A 159 -13.41 4.31 35.61
C ALA A 159 -14.69 5.17 35.78
N ASP A 160 -15.38 5.04 36.91
CA ASP A 160 -16.52 5.89 37.28
C ASP A 160 -16.00 7.20 37.88
N GLN A 161 -16.14 8.28 37.12
CA GLN A 161 -15.84 9.65 37.51
C GLN A 161 -17.13 10.51 37.53
N GLY A 162 -18.31 9.87 37.52
CA GLY A 162 -19.60 10.56 37.39
C GLY A 162 -19.91 11.05 35.97
N GLN A 163 -19.10 10.66 34.98
CA GLN A 163 -19.20 11.16 33.60
C GLN A 163 -20.51 10.77 32.89
N TYR A 164 -21.31 9.86 33.45
CA TYR A 164 -22.60 9.46 32.92
C TYR A 164 -23.78 9.74 33.86
N ASP A 165 -23.56 10.44 34.98
CA ASP A 165 -24.60 10.65 36.00
C ASP A 165 -25.76 11.55 35.56
N HIS A 166 -25.61 12.25 34.43
CA HIS A 166 -26.67 13.03 33.78
C HIS A 166 -27.60 12.17 32.89
N ARG A 167 -27.28 10.88 32.68
CA ARG A 167 -28.07 9.99 31.82
C ARG A 167 -29.36 9.58 32.54
N ALA A 168 -30.49 9.78 31.88
CA ALA A 168 -31.81 9.42 32.40
C ALA A 168 -32.53 8.41 31.49
N ASP A 169 -33.02 8.82 30.31
CA ASP A 169 -33.77 7.93 29.42
C ASP A 169 -32.85 7.01 28.60
N VAL A 170 -33.18 5.72 28.57
CA VAL A 170 -32.45 4.69 27.82
C VAL A 170 -33.42 3.78 27.09
N LEU A 171 -32.95 3.05 26.07
CA LEU A 171 -33.79 2.11 25.33
C LEU A 171 -34.21 0.92 26.20
N ALA A 172 -33.27 0.38 26.98
CA ALA A 172 -33.48 -0.73 27.90
C ALA A 172 -32.46 -0.69 29.04
N VAL A 173 -32.70 -1.47 30.09
CA VAL A 173 -31.78 -1.65 31.23
C VAL A 173 -31.57 -3.15 31.46
N SER A 174 -30.42 -3.52 32.04
CA SER A 174 -30.15 -4.90 32.42
C SER A 174 -31.15 -5.40 33.47
N THR A 175 -31.47 -6.70 33.42
CA THR A 175 -32.29 -7.38 34.44
C THR A 175 -31.55 -7.59 35.77
N SER A 176 -30.23 -7.37 35.82
CA SER A 176 -29.42 -7.34 37.04
C SER A 176 -29.76 -6.13 37.94
N GLY A 177 -30.96 -6.10 38.53
CA GLY A 177 -31.44 -5.01 39.39
C GLY A 177 -32.56 -4.16 38.79
N MET A 178 -33.23 -4.64 37.73
CA MET A 178 -34.34 -3.94 37.07
C MET A 178 -35.56 -3.81 37.98
N LEU A 179 -36.06 -2.60 38.19
CA LEU A 179 -37.33 -2.33 38.86
C LEU A 179 -38.41 -2.03 37.81
N VAL A 180 -39.49 -2.81 37.82
CA VAL A 180 -40.57 -2.72 36.84
C VAL A 180 -41.91 -2.52 37.54
N ARG A 181 -42.74 -1.64 37.00
CA ARG A 181 -44.09 -1.44 37.51
C ARG A 181 -44.98 -2.63 37.15
N ARG A 182 -45.77 -3.13 38.09
CA ARG A 182 -46.58 -4.34 37.90
C ARG A 182 -47.55 -4.19 36.73
N SER A 183 -48.23 -3.05 36.62
CA SER A 183 -49.12 -2.74 35.50
C SER A 183 -48.42 -2.78 34.13
N VAL A 184 -47.12 -2.50 34.05
CA VAL A 184 -46.36 -2.55 32.79
C VAL A 184 -46.07 -3.99 32.40
N LEU A 185 -45.67 -4.84 33.36
CA LEU A 185 -45.49 -6.27 33.14
C LEU A 185 -46.76 -6.92 32.59
N ASP A 186 -47.91 -6.58 33.19
CA ASP A 186 -49.21 -7.12 32.78
C ASP A 186 -49.64 -6.53 31.41
N ASP A 187 -49.45 -5.23 31.17
CA ASP A 187 -49.79 -4.55 29.90
C ASP A 187 -48.99 -5.11 28.72
N ILE A 188 -47.66 -5.29 28.85
CA ILE A 188 -46.82 -5.77 27.74
C ILE A 188 -46.68 -7.29 27.67
N GLY A 189 -47.29 -8.02 28.62
CA GLY A 189 -47.32 -9.47 28.68
C GLY A 189 -45.97 -10.11 28.97
N GLY A 190 -45.20 -9.57 29.92
CA GLY A 190 -43.96 -10.18 30.41
C GLY A 190 -42.79 -10.21 29.42
N PHE A 191 -41.89 -11.17 29.58
CA PHE A 191 -40.69 -11.35 28.75
C PHE A 191 -41.01 -12.22 27.53
N ASP A 192 -40.34 -11.98 26.39
CA ASP A 192 -40.57 -12.76 25.18
C ASP A 192 -39.68 -14.01 25.16
N SER A 193 -40.29 -15.20 25.08
CA SER A 193 -39.55 -16.47 25.05
C SER A 193 -38.73 -16.67 23.77
N ALA A 194 -38.95 -15.85 22.74
CA ALA A 194 -38.09 -15.82 21.55
C ALA A 194 -36.66 -15.32 21.85
N PHE A 195 -36.48 -14.54 22.91
CA PHE A 195 -35.19 -14.00 23.35
C PHE A 195 -34.87 -14.63 24.71
N VAL A 196 -34.05 -15.69 24.70
CA VAL A 196 -33.81 -16.57 25.86
C VAL A 196 -32.99 -15.86 26.96
N ASP A 197 -31.67 -15.96 26.90
CA ASP A 197 -30.76 -15.45 27.94
C ASP A 197 -30.10 -14.12 27.54
N HIS A 198 -30.13 -13.76 26.26
CA HIS A 198 -29.51 -12.55 25.73
C HIS A 198 -30.53 -11.79 24.91
N GLY A 199 -30.66 -10.48 25.15
CA GLY A 199 -31.60 -9.60 24.44
C GLY A 199 -33.03 -9.58 24.99
N ALA A 200 -33.35 -10.37 26.02
CA ALA A 200 -34.65 -10.35 26.70
C ALA A 200 -34.90 -9.00 27.40
N ASP A 201 -33.86 -8.46 28.03
CA ASP A 201 -33.77 -7.13 28.61
C ASP A 201 -34.01 -6.01 27.57
N LEU A 202 -33.32 -6.10 26.44
CA LEU A 202 -33.43 -5.16 25.32
C LEU A 202 -34.83 -5.20 24.69
N ASP A 203 -35.38 -6.39 24.47
CA ASP A 203 -36.72 -6.56 23.93
C ASP A 203 -37.80 -6.01 24.87
N PHE A 204 -37.68 -6.30 26.17
CA PHE A 204 -38.60 -5.84 27.20
C PHE A 204 -38.62 -4.31 27.30
N GLY A 205 -37.44 -3.68 27.42
CA GLY A 205 -37.33 -2.24 27.46
C GLY A 205 -37.86 -1.56 26.19
N TRP A 206 -37.55 -2.12 25.02
CA TRP A 206 -38.06 -1.58 23.75
C TRP A 206 -39.59 -1.70 23.66
N ARG A 207 -40.19 -2.83 24.08
CA ARG A 207 -41.66 -2.98 24.13
C ARG A 207 -42.29 -2.03 25.14
N ALA A 208 -41.70 -1.83 26.32
CA ALA A 208 -42.17 -0.85 27.30
C ALA A 208 -42.20 0.56 26.70
N GLN A 209 -41.11 0.97 26.03
CA GLN A 209 -41.05 2.25 25.32
C GLN A 209 -42.12 2.36 24.23
N LEU A 210 -42.35 1.32 23.42
CA LEU A 210 -43.41 1.32 22.39
C LEU A 210 -44.83 1.35 22.98
N ALA A 211 -45.04 0.80 24.18
CA ALA A 211 -46.29 0.85 24.92
C ALA A 211 -46.53 2.21 25.60
N GLY A 212 -45.57 3.14 25.53
CA GLY A 212 -45.67 4.49 26.10
C GLY A 212 -45.11 4.61 27.52
N HIS A 213 -44.44 3.57 28.02
CA HIS A 213 -43.79 3.56 29.33
C HIS A 213 -42.31 3.90 29.18
N ARG A 214 -41.85 4.93 29.90
CA ARG A 214 -40.44 5.34 29.90
C ARG A 214 -39.58 4.33 30.64
N VAL A 215 -38.42 4.06 30.07
CA VAL A 215 -37.35 3.27 30.66
C VAL A 215 -36.21 4.20 31.03
N ILE A 216 -35.85 4.23 32.31
CA ILE A 216 -34.83 5.14 32.84
C ILE A 216 -33.69 4.37 33.51
N VAL A 217 -32.50 4.97 33.52
CA VAL A 217 -31.40 4.57 34.40
C VAL A 217 -31.32 5.53 35.58
N VAL A 218 -30.98 5.01 36.75
CA VAL A 218 -30.90 5.77 38.01
C VAL A 218 -29.47 5.69 38.53
N PRO A 219 -28.60 6.67 38.21
CA PRO A 219 -27.19 6.63 38.58
C PRO A 219 -26.92 6.52 40.08
N ALA A 220 -27.82 7.05 40.91
CA ALA A 220 -27.74 6.97 42.38
C ALA A 220 -28.02 5.56 42.94
N ALA A 221 -28.68 4.68 42.17
CA ALA A 221 -28.89 3.29 42.55
C ALA A 221 -27.73 2.45 42.02
N VAL A 222 -26.87 1.96 42.91
CA VAL A 222 -25.65 1.23 42.53
C VAL A 222 -25.79 -0.26 42.85
N VAL A 223 -25.47 -1.10 41.88
CA VAL A 223 -25.42 -2.57 42.03
C VAL A 223 -24.07 -3.07 41.53
N ARG A 224 -23.40 -3.89 42.33
CA ARG A 224 -22.17 -4.58 41.93
C ARG A 224 -22.54 -5.84 41.14
N ASP A 225 -21.94 -6.05 39.99
CA ASP A 225 -22.25 -7.17 39.10
C ASP A 225 -20.96 -7.92 38.74
N ALA A 226 -20.93 -9.23 38.96
CA ALA A 226 -19.77 -10.06 38.60
C ALA A 226 -19.76 -10.45 37.12
N SER A 227 -20.91 -10.32 36.45
CA SER A 227 -21.26 -10.91 35.16
C SER A 227 -20.61 -12.27 34.97
N ALA A 228 -20.84 -13.17 35.92
CA ALA A 228 -20.09 -14.40 36.11
C ALA A 228 -20.11 -15.29 34.85
N SER A 229 -21.21 -15.25 34.11
CA SER A 229 -21.36 -15.91 32.81
C SER A 229 -20.46 -15.28 31.75
N LEU A 230 -20.48 -13.96 31.59
CA LEU A 230 -19.69 -13.24 30.56
C LEU A 230 -18.19 -13.29 30.80
N GLU A 231 -17.76 -13.39 32.06
CA GLU A 231 -16.34 -13.52 32.42
C GLU A 231 -15.85 -14.98 32.47
N GLY A 232 -16.74 -15.95 32.25
CA GLY A 232 -16.41 -17.37 32.28
C GLY A 232 -16.07 -17.89 33.67
N ARG A 233 -16.50 -17.17 34.73
CA ARG A 233 -16.34 -17.58 36.13
C ARG A 233 -17.38 -18.64 36.52
N ARG A 234 -18.49 -18.77 35.77
CA ARG A 234 -19.56 -19.75 36.03
C ARG A 234 -19.29 -21.09 35.30
N PRO A 235 -19.25 -22.22 36.02
CA PRO A 235 -19.05 -23.53 35.41
C PRO A 235 -20.24 -23.97 34.55
N GLY A 236 -19.99 -24.73 33.48
CA GLY A 236 -21.04 -25.25 32.58
C GLY A 236 -21.65 -24.23 31.62
N VAL A 237 -21.11 -23.00 31.54
CA VAL A 237 -21.54 -21.96 30.61
C VAL A 237 -20.62 -21.91 29.39
N ALA A 238 -21.18 -21.56 28.23
CA ALA A 238 -20.42 -21.35 27.00
C ALA A 238 -19.30 -20.30 27.18
N SER A 239 -18.24 -20.39 26.36
CA SER A 239 -17.08 -19.50 26.50
C SER A 239 -17.48 -18.00 26.45
N PRO A 240 -16.76 -17.10 27.16
CA PRO A 240 -17.01 -15.65 27.13
C PRO A 240 -17.20 -15.08 25.73
N ARG A 241 -16.39 -15.56 24.77
CA ARG A 241 -16.42 -15.13 23.36
C ARG A 241 -17.68 -15.57 22.64
N GLU A 242 -18.23 -16.71 23.01
CA GLU A 242 -19.46 -17.24 22.42
C GLU A 242 -20.69 -16.51 22.99
N LEU A 243 -20.70 -16.20 24.29
CA LEU A 243 -21.75 -15.39 24.90
C LEU A 243 -21.79 -13.97 24.33
N GLU A 244 -20.63 -13.34 24.12
CA GLU A 244 -20.55 -12.02 23.46
C GLU A 244 -21.12 -12.08 22.03
N ARG A 245 -20.82 -13.16 21.27
CA ARG A 245 -21.41 -13.39 19.94
C ARG A 245 -22.92 -13.58 20.01
N ARG A 246 -23.43 -14.38 20.97
CA ARG A 246 -24.87 -14.60 21.18
C ARG A 246 -25.58 -13.29 21.55
N GLY A 247 -24.95 -12.44 22.37
CA GLY A 247 -25.45 -11.09 22.70
C GLY A 247 -25.55 -10.16 21.49
N ARG A 248 -24.51 -10.08 20.65
CA ARG A 248 -24.55 -9.29 19.41
C ARG A 248 -25.62 -9.80 18.44
N ARG A 249 -25.73 -11.11 18.27
CA ARG A 249 -26.76 -11.75 17.44
C ARG A 249 -28.17 -11.42 17.95
N ALA A 250 -28.40 -11.56 19.25
CA ALA A 250 -29.68 -11.27 19.87
C ALA A 250 -30.09 -9.80 19.68
N ALA A 251 -29.17 -8.85 19.88
CA ALA A 251 -29.48 -7.42 19.68
C ALA A 251 -29.92 -7.09 18.23
N ARG A 252 -29.27 -7.71 17.23
CA ARG A 252 -29.67 -7.59 15.81
C ARG A 252 -31.02 -8.27 15.54
N GLN A 253 -31.27 -9.44 16.14
CA GLN A 253 -32.55 -10.15 16.04
C GLN A 253 -33.70 -9.36 16.65
N VAL A 254 -33.51 -8.77 17.83
CA VAL A 254 -34.50 -7.86 18.46
C VAL A 254 -34.76 -6.65 17.55
N THR A 255 -33.70 -6.07 17.00
CA THR A 255 -33.82 -4.93 16.07
C THR A 255 -34.66 -5.29 14.84
N LEU A 256 -34.41 -6.44 14.22
CA LEU A 256 -35.18 -6.92 13.06
C LEU A 256 -36.63 -7.26 13.42
N ALA A 257 -36.86 -7.84 14.61
CA ALA A 257 -38.20 -8.15 15.10
C ALA A 257 -39.03 -6.88 15.37
N ARG A 258 -38.41 -5.81 15.88
CA ARG A 258 -39.11 -4.58 16.31
C ARG A 258 -39.17 -3.47 15.26
N CYS A 259 -38.31 -3.50 14.25
CA CYS A 259 -38.37 -2.57 13.13
C CYS A 259 -39.64 -2.76 12.26
N SER A 260 -39.90 -1.80 11.35
CA SER A 260 -41.03 -1.87 10.42
C SER A 260 -40.95 -3.13 9.53
N PRO A 261 -42.07 -3.83 9.24
CA PRO A 261 -42.10 -4.97 8.31
C PRO A 261 -41.45 -4.68 6.97
N PHE A 262 -41.70 -3.49 6.44
CA PHE A 262 -41.11 -3.04 5.19
C PHE A 262 -39.63 -2.67 5.31
N ALA A 263 -39.16 -2.19 6.47
CA ALA A 263 -37.77 -1.81 6.67
C ALA A 263 -36.85 -3.00 7.03
N ALA A 264 -37.41 -4.10 7.54
CA ALA A 264 -36.65 -5.28 7.95
C ALA A 264 -35.75 -5.88 6.84
N PRO A 265 -36.24 -6.12 5.60
CA PRO A 265 -35.37 -6.67 4.55
C PRO A 265 -34.24 -5.72 4.18
N PHE A 266 -34.51 -4.41 4.05
CA PHE A 266 -33.48 -3.41 3.75
C PHE A 266 -32.45 -3.30 4.88
N LEU A 267 -32.90 -3.31 6.13
CA LEU A 267 -32.01 -3.26 7.29
C LEU A 267 -31.17 -4.54 7.40
N ALA A 268 -31.72 -5.71 7.09
CA ALA A 268 -30.99 -6.98 7.01
C ALA A 268 -29.91 -6.94 5.93
N ILE A 269 -30.26 -6.49 4.72
CA ILE A 269 -29.29 -6.31 3.61
C ILE A 269 -28.20 -5.32 4.04
N TRP A 270 -28.56 -4.20 4.66
CA TRP A 270 -27.59 -3.22 5.15
C TRP A 270 -26.68 -3.76 6.25
N MET A 271 -27.22 -4.56 7.18
CA MET A 271 -26.42 -5.27 8.20
C MET A 271 -25.45 -6.27 7.55
N ALA A 272 -25.86 -6.99 6.50
CA ALA A 272 -25.00 -7.91 5.75
C ALA A 272 -23.89 -7.16 5.01
N LEU A 273 -24.24 -6.09 4.29
CA LEU A 273 -23.29 -5.27 3.54
C LEU A 273 -22.27 -4.61 4.48
N SER A 274 -22.72 -4.03 5.59
CA SER A 274 -21.81 -3.42 6.58
C SER A 274 -20.89 -4.44 7.25
N ALA A 275 -21.37 -5.65 7.52
CA ALA A 275 -20.53 -6.74 8.02
C ALA A 275 -19.52 -7.23 6.96
N LEU A 276 -19.91 -7.31 5.69
CA LEU A 276 -19.04 -7.68 4.58
C LEU A 276 -17.94 -6.64 4.37
N VAL A 277 -18.30 -5.36 4.31
CA VAL A 277 -17.35 -4.24 4.16
C VAL A 277 -16.40 -4.17 5.35
N ALA A 278 -16.91 -4.30 6.58
CA ALA A 278 -16.07 -4.35 7.78
C ALA A 278 -15.14 -5.57 7.78
N SER A 279 -15.62 -6.75 7.38
CA SER A 279 -14.81 -7.96 7.25
C SER A 279 -13.71 -7.81 6.21
N LEU A 280 -14.03 -7.30 5.02
CA LEU A 280 -13.06 -7.03 3.96
C LEU A 280 -12.02 -6.00 4.41
N THR A 281 -12.47 -4.92 5.07
CA THR A 281 -11.60 -3.89 5.65
C THR A 281 -10.67 -4.49 6.70
N LEU A 282 -11.18 -5.40 7.55
CA LEU A 282 -10.39 -6.10 8.56
C LEU A 282 -9.44 -7.15 7.98
N LEU A 283 -9.78 -7.78 6.85
CA LEU A 283 -8.90 -8.67 6.08
C LEU A 283 -7.75 -7.88 5.47
N VAL A 284 -8.05 -6.76 4.81
CA VAL A 284 -7.06 -5.78 4.34
C VAL A 284 -6.21 -5.29 5.53
N ALA A 285 -6.83 -5.08 6.69
CA ALA A 285 -6.15 -4.72 7.93
C ALA A 285 -5.33 -5.88 8.56
N LYS A 286 -5.21 -7.05 7.90
CA LYS A 286 -4.51 -8.27 8.36
C LYS A 286 -5.03 -8.80 9.70
N ARG A 287 -6.35 -8.73 9.92
CA ARG A 287 -7.04 -9.22 11.12
C ARG A 287 -8.10 -10.29 10.79
N PRO A 288 -7.71 -11.45 10.24
CA PRO A 288 -8.65 -12.48 9.79
C PRO A 288 -9.59 -12.96 10.89
N ARG A 289 -9.11 -13.03 12.14
CA ARG A 289 -9.94 -13.41 13.30
C ARG A 289 -11.01 -12.38 13.66
N GLN A 290 -10.78 -11.09 13.40
CA GLN A 290 -11.79 -10.04 13.63
C GLN A 290 -12.74 -9.95 12.45
N ALA A 291 -12.23 -10.06 11.23
CA ALA A 291 -13.04 -10.17 10.02
C ALA A 291 -14.05 -11.33 10.11
N TRP A 292 -13.58 -12.50 10.55
CA TRP A 292 -14.46 -13.65 10.80
C TRP A 292 -15.53 -13.37 11.86
N ARG A 293 -15.24 -12.54 12.89
CA ARG A 293 -16.24 -12.16 13.89
C ARG A 293 -17.33 -11.28 13.31
N GLU A 294 -16.96 -10.29 12.49
CA GLU A 294 -17.93 -9.44 11.78
C GLU A 294 -18.79 -10.28 10.83
N LEU A 295 -18.19 -11.24 10.12
CA LEU A 295 -18.93 -12.13 9.22
C LEU A 295 -19.89 -13.06 9.98
N THR A 296 -19.51 -13.54 11.18
CA THR A 296 -20.45 -14.33 12.00
C THR A 296 -21.66 -13.54 12.47
N ASP A 297 -21.61 -12.21 12.50
CA ASP A 297 -22.78 -11.41 12.87
C ASP A 297 -23.87 -11.44 11.77
N VAL A 298 -23.55 -11.87 10.54
CA VAL A 298 -24.51 -12.14 9.44
C VAL A 298 -25.41 -13.34 9.76
N SER A 299 -24.96 -14.26 10.62
CA SER A 299 -25.76 -15.42 11.05
C SER A 299 -27.06 -15.04 11.77
N ALA A 300 -27.16 -13.81 12.29
CA ALA A 300 -28.41 -13.25 12.82
C ALA A 300 -29.53 -13.19 11.77
N LEU A 301 -29.17 -13.05 10.49
CA LEU A 301 -30.08 -12.92 9.34
C LEU A 301 -30.57 -14.27 8.82
N LEU A 302 -29.89 -15.37 9.15
CA LEU A 302 -30.17 -16.72 8.62
C LEU A 302 -31.36 -17.41 9.30
N HIS A 303 -31.96 -16.80 10.33
CA HIS A 303 -33.15 -17.32 11.01
C HIS A 303 -34.28 -16.27 11.07
N PRO A 304 -34.80 -15.82 9.92
CA PRO A 304 -35.82 -14.76 9.86
C PRO A 304 -37.16 -15.22 10.45
N PHE A 305 -37.48 -16.52 10.37
CA PHE A 305 -38.75 -17.07 10.85
C PHE A 305 -38.78 -17.31 12.36
N ALA A 306 -37.63 -17.47 13.01
CA ALA A 306 -37.55 -17.67 14.46
C ALA A 306 -38.02 -16.44 15.26
N THR A 307 -37.97 -15.25 14.65
CA THR A 307 -38.38 -13.98 15.26
C THR A 307 -39.71 -13.45 14.74
N LEU A 308 -40.38 -14.19 13.83
CA LEU A 308 -41.67 -13.78 13.28
C LEU A 308 -42.73 -13.69 14.38
N GLY A 309 -42.80 -14.67 15.28
CA GLY A 309 -43.73 -14.67 16.42
C GLY A 309 -43.52 -13.46 17.34
N ALA A 310 -42.27 -13.14 17.65
CA ALA A 310 -41.89 -11.98 18.45
C ALA A 310 -42.37 -10.66 17.82
N ARG A 311 -42.52 -10.59 16.48
CA ARG A 311 -43.01 -9.40 15.77
C ARG A 311 -44.48 -9.10 15.99
N TRP A 312 -45.29 -10.12 16.28
CA TRP A 312 -46.73 -9.98 16.51
C TRP A 312 -47.04 -9.67 17.98
N ARG A 313 -46.18 -10.14 18.89
CA ARG A 313 -46.27 -9.84 20.33
C ARG A 313 -46.03 -8.35 20.61
N GLY A 314 -46.97 -7.72 21.31
CA GLY A 314 -46.92 -6.29 21.64
C GLY A 314 -47.45 -5.34 20.56
N ARG A 315 -48.00 -5.84 19.44
CA ARG A 315 -48.66 -4.96 18.44
C ARG A 315 -49.92 -4.30 18.98
N ARG A 316 -50.69 -5.03 19.79
CA ARG A 316 -51.95 -4.54 20.40
C ARG A 316 -51.74 -3.54 21.53
N THR A 317 -50.55 -3.55 22.13
CA THR A 317 -50.19 -2.69 23.29
C THR A 317 -49.34 -1.49 22.87
N LYS A 318 -48.97 -1.40 21.59
CA LYS A 318 -48.18 -0.30 21.02
C LYS A 318 -49.01 0.99 21.01
N ARG A 319 -48.54 2.01 21.73
CA ARG A 319 -49.15 3.36 21.78
C ARG A 319 -48.31 4.41 21.06
N LEU A 320 -46.98 4.25 21.02
CA LEU A 320 -46.06 5.19 20.38
C LEU A 320 -45.63 4.75 18.97
N ARG A 321 -45.41 5.74 18.09
CA ARG A 321 -44.76 5.52 16.79
C ARG A 321 -43.28 5.19 17.00
N ARG A 322 -42.74 4.34 16.12
CA ARG A 322 -41.34 3.90 16.18
C ARG A 322 -40.35 5.06 16.03
N ASP A 323 -40.75 6.10 15.30
CA ASP A 323 -39.93 7.28 15.01
C ASP A 323 -39.61 8.08 16.29
N HIS A 324 -40.49 8.01 17.30
CA HIS A 324 -40.29 8.70 18.59
C HIS A 324 -39.16 8.08 19.43
N LEU A 325 -38.74 6.85 19.12
CA LEU A 325 -37.58 6.21 19.78
C LEU A 325 -36.24 6.63 19.17
N GLY A 326 -36.26 7.46 18.12
CA GLY A 326 -35.08 7.81 17.32
C GLY A 326 -33.92 8.39 18.13
N THR A 327 -34.21 9.12 19.21
CA THR A 327 -33.23 9.76 20.12
C THR A 327 -32.63 8.81 21.15
N LEU A 328 -33.25 7.65 21.38
CA LEU A 328 -32.75 6.61 22.29
C LEU A 328 -31.70 5.70 21.63
N PHE A 329 -31.62 5.73 20.29
CA PHE A 329 -30.55 5.06 19.54
C PHE A 329 -29.31 5.93 19.45
N VAL A 330 -28.15 5.29 19.41
CA VAL A 330 -26.90 6.01 19.18
C VAL A 330 -26.91 6.64 17.78
N ALA A 331 -26.54 7.92 17.71
CA ALA A 331 -26.46 8.67 16.46
C ALA A 331 -25.48 8.01 15.46
N PRO A 332 -25.81 7.99 14.15
CA PRO A 332 -24.94 7.38 13.14
C PRO A 332 -23.52 7.95 13.11
N SER A 333 -23.36 9.25 13.37
CA SER A 333 -22.06 9.94 13.43
C SER A 333 -21.17 9.41 14.56
N VAL A 334 -21.74 9.11 15.73
CA VAL A 334 -21.03 8.55 16.89
C VAL A 334 -20.63 7.10 16.62
N ALA A 335 -21.50 6.33 15.97
CA ALA A 335 -21.21 4.96 15.52
C ALA A 335 -20.11 4.90 14.44
N ALA A 336 -20.05 5.90 13.55
CA ALA A 336 -19.00 6.01 12.53
C ALA A 336 -17.66 6.42 13.16
N ARG A 337 -17.64 7.44 14.03
CA ARG A 337 -16.42 7.89 14.74
C ARG A 337 -15.79 6.77 15.55
N THR A 338 -16.56 6.03 16.33
CA THR A 338 -16.05 4.87 17.10
C THR A 338 -15.44 3.78 16.19
N THR A 339 -16.00 3.58 15.00
CA THR A 339 -15.44 2.62 14.02
C THR A 339 -14.13 3.15 13.42
N ILE A 340 -14.07 4.44 13.09
CA ILE A 340 -12.87 5.12 12.59
C ILE A 340 -11.78 5.11 13.67
N ASP A 341 -12.11 5.41 14.92
CA ASP A 341 -11.17 5.39 16.04
C ASP A 341 -10.59 3.98 16.26
N HIS A 342 -11.41 2.93 16.13
CA HIS A 342 -10.92 1.55 16.17
C HIS A 342 -9.99 1.19 15.00
N ILE A 343 -10.27 1.71 13.79
CA ILE A 343 -9.40 1.55 12.61
C ILE A 343 -8.10 2.34 12.80
N GLN A 344 -8.16 3.58 13.29
CA GLN A 344 -7.00 4.43 13.55
C GLN A 344 -6.13 3.88 14.68
N ASP A 345 -6.72 3.40 15.77
CA ASP A 345 -6.03 2.70 16.85
C ASP A 345 -5.43 1.36 16.37
N ALA A 346 -6.05 0.74 15.35
CA ALA A 346 -5.49 -0.44 14.70
C ALA A 346 -4.28 -0.14 13.81
N ILE A 347 -4.24 1.04 13.19
CA ILE A 347 -3.15 1.50 12.31
C ILE A 347 -2.00 2.13 13.11
N THR A 348 -2.29 2.84 14.21
CA THR A 348 -1.30 3.54 15.06
C THR A 348 -1.28 3.04 16.52
N PRO A 349 -0.77 1.82 16.79
CA PRO A 349 -0.79 1.22 18.12
C PRO A 349 0.03 1.96 19.19
N GLU A 350 0.96 2.85 18.80
CA GLU A 350 1.71 3.69 19.74
C GLU A 350 0.82 4.73 20.43
N ARG A 351 -0.22 5.25 19.75
CA ARG A 351 -1.21 6.15 20.36
C ARG A 351 -2.12 5.42 21.36
N ALA A 352 -2.54 4.20 21.03
CA ALA A 352 -3.33 3.36 21.92
C ALA A 352 -2.55 2.95 23.18
N ARG A 353 -1.23 2.73 23.05
CA ARG A 353 -0.36 2.47 24.20
C ARG A 353 -0.18 3.70 25.07
N ALA A 354 0.10 4.87 24.47
CA ALA A 354 0.21 6.13 25.20
C ALA A 354 -1.09 6.52 25.93
N ARG A 355 -2.27 6.33 25.31
CA ARG A 355 -3.56 6.54 25.98
C ARG A 355 -3.80 5.59 27.15
N ARG A 356 -3.43 4.30 27.02
CA ARG A 356 -3.60 3.31 28.10
C ARG A 356 -2.60 3.50 29.23
N GLU A 357 -1.37 3.86 28.93
CA GLU A 357 -0.36 4.20 29.93
C GLU A 357 -0.77 5.49 30.65
N ALA A 358 -1.22 6.53 29.93
CA ALA A 358 -1.77 7.75 30.52
C ALA A 358 -3.00 7.50 31.40
N ALA A 359 -3.92 6.61 30.98
CA ALA A 359 -5.11 6.25 31.75
C ALA A 359 -4.83 5.29 32.94
N ALA A 360 -3.66 4.64 32.97
CA ALA A 360 -3.25 3.76 34.07
C ALA A 360 -2.42 4.50 35.13
N THR A 361 -1.85 5.66 34.80
CA THR A 361 -0.99 6.46 35.69
C THR A 361 -1.71 7.60 36.40
N THR A 362 -2.97 7.91 36.07
CA THR A 362 -3.75 8.92 36.78
C THR A 362 -4.35 8.34 38.06
N GLU A 363 -3.57 8.36 39.14
CA GLU A 363 -4.15 8.49 40.48
C GLU A 363 -4.71 9.90 40.60
N THR A 364 -6.04 10.06 40.63
CA THR A 364 -6.66 11.39 40.79
C THR A 364 -7.37 11.46 42.12
N GLY A 365 -6.73 12.14 43.08
CA GLY A 365 -7.44 12.92 44.10
C GLY A 365 -8.13 14.14 43.47
N PRO A 366 -8.88 14.94 44.24
CA PRO A 366 -9.65 16.05 43.70
C PRO A 366 -8.68 17.16 43.28
N VAL A 367 -8.52 17.35 41.98
CA VAL A 367 -7.74 18.47 41.43
C VAL A 367 -8.74 19.51 40.94
N ALA A 368 -8.57 20.75 41.42
CA ALA A 368 -9.37 21.89 41.06
C ALA A 368 -9.23 22.24 39.56
N ASP A 369 -10.37 22.58 38.95
CA ASP A 369 -10.57 22.92 37.52
C ASP A 369 -9.75 24.12 36.99
N GLU A 370 -8.86 24.72 37.77
CA GLU A 370 -8.13 25.94 37.40
C GLU A 370 -6.64 25.74 37.10
N SER A 371 -6.10 24.51 37.18
CA SER A 371 -4.68 24.23 36.87
C SER A 371 -4.42 23.63 35.48
N GLU A 372 -5.44 23.44 34.65
CA GLU A 372 -5.30 23.09 33.23
C GLU A 372 -5.14 24.35 32.34
N SER A 373 -4.22 25.25 32.71
CA SER A 373 -3.91 26.43 31.89
C SER A 373 -2.76 26.17 30.91
N LEU A 374 -3.11 26.25 29.62
CA LEU A 374 -2.29 26.69 28.47
C LEU A 374 -1.27 25.76 27.79
N ASP A 375 -0.82 24.64 28.36
CA ASP A 375 0.14 23.75 27.66
C ASP A 375 -0.51 22.65 26.79
N ASN A 376 -1.83 22.44 26.91
CA ASN A 376 -2.57 21.39 26.19
C ASN A 376 -3.56 21.90 25.12
N LEU A 377 -3.47 23.17 24.71
CA LEU A 377 -4.19 23.60 23.50
C LEU A 377 -3.52 22.94 22.28
N PRO A 378 -4.24 22.14 21.47
CA PRO A 378 -3.64 21.52 20.30
C PRO A 378 -3.21 22.61 19.33
N ALA A 379 -1.90 22.86 19.24
CA ALA A 379 -1.33 23.69 18.19
C ALA A 379 -1.97 23.30 16.86
N SER A 380 -2.50 24.28 16.12
CA SER A 380 -3.13 24.05 14.82
C SER A 380 -2.18 23.19 13.96
N LEU A 381 -2.72 22.13 13.37
CA LEU A 381 -1.99 21.20 12.48
C LEU A 381 -0.97 21.89 11.56
N PRO A 382 -1.29 23.03 10.90
CA PRO A 382 -0.31 23.75 10.07
C PRO A 382 0.94 24.23 10.84
N ARG A 383 0.80 24.81 12.04
CA ARG A 383 1.97 25.26 12.84
C ARG A 383 2.88 24.10 13.23
N ARG A 384 2.30 22.92 13.47
CA ARG A 384 3.03 21.71 13.85
C ARG A 384 3.77 21.06 12.67
N VAL A 385 3.25 21.21 11.44
CA VAL A 385 3.90 20.77 10.21
C VAL A 385 5.05 21.72 9.84
N VAL A 386 4.81 23.03 9.86
CA VAL A 386 5.80 24.05 9.46
C VAL A 386 7.01 24.11 10.38
N THR A 387 6.85 23.78 11.67
CA THR A 387 7.96 23.73 12.64
C THR A 387 8.69 22.39 12.70
N HIS A 388 8.25 21.38 11.91
CA HIS A 388 8.84 20.05 11.97
C HIS A 388 10.18 20.03 11.19
N PRO A 389 11.32 19.70 11.83
CA PRO A 389 12.64 19.82 11.19
C PRO A 389 12.80 18.91 9.97
N GLY A 390 12.13 17.74 9.96
CA GLY A 390 12.12 16.87 8.78
C GLY A 390 11.35 17.44 7.60
N PHE A 391 10.28 18.19 7.85
CA PHE A 391 9.52 18.84 6.79
C PHE A 391 10.33 20.01 6.21
N LEU A 392 10.96 20.82 7.08
CA LEU A 392 11.84 21.90 6.67
C LEU A 392 13.04 21.40 5.83
N ALA A 393 13.64 20.27 6.21
CA ALA A 393 14.71 19.65 5.43
C ALA A 393 14.26 19.24 4.02
N VAL A 394 13.15 18.52 3.90
CA VAL A 394 12.59 18.11 2.60
C VAL A 394 12.17 19.32 1.77
N ALA A 395 11.58 20.35 2.39
CA ALA A 395 11.23 21.60 1.72
C ALA A 395 12.47 22.36 1.22
N ALA A 396 13.55 22.41 2.00
CA ALA A 396 14.80 23.04 1.57
C ALA A 396 15.41 22.33 0.35
N VAL A 397 15.39 20.99 0.32
CA VAL A 397 15.83 20.22 -0.85
C VAL A 397 14.92 20.45 -2.06
N LEU A 398 13.61 20.58 -1.85
CA LEU A 398 12.67 20.94 -2.93
C LEU A 398 12.99 22.32 -3.50
N VAL A 399 13.26 23.33 -2.66
CA VAL A 399 13.65 24.67 -3.13
C VAL A 399 14.95 24.60 -3.93
N ALA A 400 15.97 23.88 -3.44
CA ALA A 400 17.22 23.69 -4.16
C ALA A 400 17.01 22.99 -5.52
N SER A 401 16.14 21.96 -5.55
CA SER A 401 15.80 21.22 -6.78
C SER A 401 15.09 22.10 -7.81
N VAL A 402 14.12 22.91 -7.39
CA VAL A 402 13.42 23.88 -8.25
C VAL A 402 14.40 24.93 -8.79
N ALA A 403 15.29 25.45 -7.93
CA ALA A 403 16.30 26.43 -8.33
C ALA A 403 17.29 25.84 -9.35
N ALA A 404 17.73 24.59 -9.16
CA ALA A 404 18.65 23.91 -10.05
C ALA A 404 18.01 23.55 -11.40
N TRP A 405 16.74 23.18 -11.41
CA TRP A 405 16.00 22.82 -12.63
C TRP A 405 15.36 24.02 -13.35
N ARG A 406 15.57 25.26 -12.88
CA ARG A 406 14.86 26.46 -13.36
C ARG A 406 14.88 26.64 -14.89
N ASP A 407 16.00 26.36 -15.54
CA ASP A 407 16.17 26.59 -16.98
C ASP A 407 15.49 25.48 -17.77
N THR A 408 15.60 24.24 -17.32
CA THR A 408 14.93 23.05 -17.85
C THR A 408 13.41 23.12 -17.67
N ILE A 409 12.94 23.65 -16.54
CA ILE A 409 11.51 23.92 -16.27
C ILE A 409 10.99 25.00 -17.23
N ARG A 410 11.71 26.10 -17.41
CA ARG A 410 11.35 27.16 -18.36
C ARG A 410 11.32 26.67 -19.81
N ALA A 411 12.21 25.74 -20.16
CA ALA A 411 12.22 25.08 -21.46
C ALA A 411 11.08 24.05 -21.63
N GLY A 412 10.31 23.77 -20.58
CA GLY A 412 9.13 22.92 -20.62
C GLY A 412 9.40 21.42 -20.42
N ALA A 413 10.57 21.01 -19.92
CA ALA A 413 10.89 19.58 -19.80
C ALA A 413 9.99 18.80 -18.83
N LEU A 414 9.39 19.49 -17.85
CA LEU A 414 8.42 18.90 -16.91
C LEU A 414 6.96 19.05 -17.38
N SER A 415 6.71 19.68 -18.53
CA SER A 415 5.36 19.84 -19.07
C SER A 415 4.77 18.47 -19.41
N PRO A 416 3.52 18.19 -19.00
CA PRO A 416 2.89 16.91 -19.30
C PRO A 416 2.74 16.64 -20.80
N THR A 417 2.74 17.68 -21.65
CA THR A 417 2.53 17.58 -23.10
C THR A 417 3.82 17.46 -23.94
N ASN A 418 5.00 17.60 -23.32
CA ASN A 418 6.28 17.55 -24.03
C ASN A 418 6.87 16.13 -24.08
N ALA A 419 8.03 15.95 -24.72
CA ALA A 419 8.71 14.65 -24.83
C ALA A 419 9.70 14.36 -23.67
N GLY A 420 9.60 15.09 -22.56
CA GLY A 420 10.48 14.94 -21.39
C GLY A 420 11.91 15.46 -21.60
N VAL A 421 12.89 14.75 -21.04
CA VAL A 421 14.33 15.07 -21.12
C VAL A 421 15.11 14.01 -21.89
N ALA A 422 16.15 14.42 -22.60
CA ALA A 422 17.10 13.55 -23.31
C ALA A 422 18.53 14.10 -23.21
N GLY A 423 19.53 13.22 -23.39
CA GLY A 423 20.95 13.57 -23.30
C GLY A 423 21.67 12.83 -22.16
N GLY A 424 23.00 12.86 -22.19
CA GLY A 424 23.83 12.05 -21.30
C GLY A 424 23.62 10.55 -21.54
N GLU A 425 23.06 9.86 -20.55
CA GLU A 425 22.73 8.43 -20.59
C GLU A 425 21.31 8.15 -21.11
N LEU A 426 20.48 9.19 -21.29
CA LEU A 426 19.13 9.07 -21.83
C LEU A 426 19.11 9.23 -23.34
N ARG A 427 18.57 8.22 -24.04
CA ARG A 427 18.34 8.30 -25.48
C ARG A 427 17.01 9.01 -25.78
N PRO A 428 16.94 9.84 -26.85
CA PRO A 428 15.70 10.47 -27.27
C PRO A 428 14.79 9.43 -27.96
N VAL A 429 14.00 8.70 -27.16
CA VAL A 429 13.07 7.68 -27.64
C VAL A 429 11.63 8.11 -27.33
N ALA A 430 10.73 7.92 -28.30
CA ALA A 430 9.29 8.07 -28.11
C ALA A 430 8.70 6.71 -27.71
N THR A 431 8.23 6.59 -26.47
CA THR A 431 7.58 5.38 -25.99
C THR A 431 6.62 5.69 -24.83
N ASP A 432 5.69 4.79 -24.60
CA ASP A 432 4.64 4.87 -23.59
C ASP A 432 4.65 3.68 -22.63
N SER A 433 3.69 3.62 -21.71
CA SER A 433 3.62 2.52 -20.74
C SER A 433 3.42 1.15 -21.40
N ALA A 434 2.66 1.10 -22.50
CA ALA A 434 2.39 -0.11 -23.27
C ALA A 434 3.64 -0.60 -24.00
N GLY A 435 4.37 0.28 -24.68
CA GLY A 435 5.63 -0.04 -25.34
C GLY A 435 6.68 -0.60 -24.38
N LEU A 436 6.81 -0.01 -23.18
CA LEU A 436 7.69 -0.55 -22.13
C LEU A 436 7.23 -1.89 -21.59
N TRP A 437 5.91 -2.11 -21.51
CA TRP A 437 5.35 -3.39 -21.07
C TRP A 437 5.59 -4.49 -22.10
N HIS A 438 5.36 -4.21 -23.38
CA HIS A 438 5.61 -5.13 -24.49
C HIS A 438 7.09 -5.46 -24.62
N ALA A 439 7.97 -4.46 -24.49
CA ALA A 439 9.41 -4.67 -24.43
C ALA A 439 9.86 -5.57 -23.26
N PHE A 440 9.07 -5.65 -22.18
CA PHE A 440 9.33 -6.57 -21.06
C PHE A 440 8.66 -7.95 -21.21
N ARG A 441 7.44 -7.97 -21.74
CA ARG A 441 6.55 -9.14 -21.78
C ARG A 441 6.87 -10.04 -22.96
N ASP A 442 7.10 -9.46 -24.13
CA ASP A 442 7.13 -10.18 -25.40
C ASP A 442 8.47 -10.90 -25.59
N ALA A 443 8.43 -12.04 -26.28
CA ALA A 443 9.62 -12.82 -26.57
C ALA A 443 10.50 -12.21 -27.68
N TRP A 444 9.96 -11.25 -28.44
CA TRP A 444 10.66 -10.45 -29.42
C TRP A 444 10.42 -8.97 -29.14
N HIS A 445 11.46 -8.15 -29.06
CA HIS A 445 11.33 -6.71 -28.76
C HIS A 445 12.56 -5.93 -29.23
N GLY A 446 12.58 -4.62 -28.99
CA GLY A 446 13.73 -3.75 -29.24
C GLY A 446 13.67 -3.03 -30.59
N ALA A 447 14.54 -2.02 -30.75
CA ALA A 447 14.59 -1.19 -31.95
C ALA A 447 15.07 -1.96 -33.21
N GLY A 448 14.81 -1.39 -34.39
CA GLY A 448 15.29 -1.92 -35.67
C GLY A 448 14.54 -3.17 -36.11
N LEU A 449 15.27 -4.27 -36.31
CA LEU A 449 14.67 -5.59 -36.59
C LEU A 449 14.24 -6.32 -35.30
N GLY A 450 14.66 -5.82 -34.13
CA GLY A 450 14.39 -6.42 -32.83
C GLY A 450 15.35 -7.55 -32.45
N THR A 451 15.12 -8.14 -31.29
CA THR A 451 15.93 -9.19 -30.68
C THR A 451 15.04 -10.16 -29.89
N GLY A 452 15.47 -11.42 -29.83
CA GLY A 452 14.88 -12.45 -28.95
C GLY A 452 15.48 -12.46 -27.54
N ALA A 453 16.46 -11.59 -27.27
CA ALA A 453 17.17 -11.56 -26.01
C ALA A 453 16.25 -11.12 -24.88
N GLN A 454 16.33 -11.78 -23.72
CA GLN A 454 15.48 -11.43 -22.59
C GLN A 454 15.75 -10.00 -22.09
N SER A 455 14.70 -9.17 -22.03
CA SER A 455 14.73 -7.80 -21.53
C SER A 455 14.96 -7.72 -20.01
N GLY A 456 15.47 -6.58 -19.54
CA GLY A 456 15.65 -6.33 -18.10
C GLY A 456 14.33 -6.07 -17.36
N PRO A 457 14.21 -6.47 -16.08
CA PRO A 457 13.00 -6.25 -15.27
C PRO A 457 12.75 -4.79 -14.90
N HIS A 458 13.72 -3.89 -15.10
CA HIS A 458 13.53 -2.45 -14.90
C HIS A 458 12.45 -1.87 -15.82
N LEU A 459 12.25 -2.42 -17.03
CA LEU A 459 11.21 -1.98 -17.95
C LEU A 459 9.80 -2.18 -17.38
N ALA A 460 9.54 -3.27 -16.65
CA ALA A 460 8.27 -3.48 -15.98
C ALA A 460 8.02 -2.43 -14.88
N VAL A 461 9.07 -2.03 -14.16
CA VAL A 461 8.98 -0.99 -13.13
C VAL A 461 8.72 0.37 -13.76
N LEU A 462 9.45 0.71 -14.84
CA LEU A 462 9.25 1.95 -15.58
C LEU A 462 7.86 2.01 -16.22
N SER A 463 7.41 0.92 -16.84
CA SER A 463 6.04 0.79 -17.38
C SER A 463 4.98 1.08 -16.32
N ALA A 464 5.09 0.50 -15.12
CA ALA A 464 4.15 0.76 -14.04
C ALA A 464 4.18 2.23 -13.55
N LEU A 465 5.36 2.85 -13.48
CA LEU A 465 5.49 4.27 -13.13
C LEU A 465 4.93 5.18 -14.23
N THR A 466 5.15 4.84 -15.49
CA THR A 466 4.63 5.59 -16.65
C THR A 466 3.12 5.46 -16.75
N TRP A 467 2.56 4.28 -16.53
CA TRP A 467 1.11 4.08 -16.47
C TRP A 467 0.45 4.93 -15.38
N LEU A 468 1.10 5.07 -14.21
CA LEU A 468 0.64 5.98 -13.15
C LEU A 468 0.71 7.45 -13.57
N ALA A 469 1.76 7.85 -14.30
CA ALA A 469 1.91 9.21 -14.81
C ALA A 469 0.86 9.53 -15.89
N GLU A 470 0.52 8.57 -16.75
CA GLU A 470 -0.52 8.68 -17.78
C GLU A 470 -1.93 8.92 -17.21
N GLN A 471 -2.17 8.58 -15.93
CA GLN A 471 -3.43 8.93 -15.25
C GLN A 471 -3.55 10.44 -14.98
N VAL A 472 -2.46 11.21 -15.11
CA VAL A 472 -2.48 12.67 -14.98
C VAL A 472 -2.92 13.27 -16.32
N PRO A 473 -3.92 14.18 -16.33
CA PRO A 473 -4.40 14.79 -17.57
C PRO A 473 -3.26 15.41 -18.41
N GLY A 474 -3.25 15.08 -19.70
CA GLY A 474 -2.28 15.59 -20.68
C GLY A 474 -1.01 14.74 -20.85
N VAL A 475 -0.68 13.80 -19.95
CA VAL A 475 0.53 12.96 -20.07
C VAL A 475 0.35 11.86 -21.12
N ALA A 476 -0.84 11.24 -21.18
CA ALA A 476 -1.14 10.21 -22.18
C ALA A 476 -1.16 10.75 -23.62
N GLU A 477 -1.41 12.06 -23.79
CA GLU A 477 -1.38 12.76 -25.09
C GLU A 477 0.02 13.24 -25.47
N SER A 478 1.00 13.06 -24.58
CA SER A 478 2.39 13.46 -24.83
C SER A 478 3.03 12.59 -25.90
N ARG A 479 4.05 13.14 -26.58
CA ARG A 479 4.82 12.38 -27.58
C ARG A 479 5.63 11.22 -26.98
N SER A 480 5.91 11.27 -25.68
CA SER A 480 6.67 10.24 -24.95
C SER A 480 6.32 10.31 -23.47
N SER A 481 5.30 9.57 -23.04
CA SER A 481 4.87 9.55 -21.64
C SER A 481 5.95 8.97 -20.73
N ALA A 482 6.76 8.02 -21.24
CA ALA A 482 7.93 7.49 -20.55
C ALA A 482 9.00 8.57 -20.32
N GLY A 483 9.28 9.41 -21.33
CA GLY A 483 10.22 10.52 -21.22
C GLY A 483 9.79 11.55 -20.17
N VAL A 484 8.50 11.91 -20.13
CA VAL A 484 7.93 12.80 -19.10
C VAL A 484 8.05 12.17 -17.70
N THR A 485 7.75 10.87 -17.58
CA THR A 485 7.87 10.13 -16.32
C THR A 485 9.30 10.15 -15.79
N ILE A 486 10.29 9.92 -16.66
CA ILE A 486 11.71 9.99 -16.31
C ILE A 486 12.10 11.40 -15.89
N ALA A 487 11.65 12.44 -16.61
CA ALA A 487 11.91 13.83 -16.23
C ALA A 487 11.38 14.14 -14.82
N TRP A 488 10.16 13.71 -14.50
CA TRP A 488 9.56 13.87 -13.17
C TRP A 488 10.30 13.06 -12.10
N LEU A 489 10.70 11.83 -12.42
CA LEU A 489 11.48 10.99 -11.52
C LEU A 489 12.82 11.65 -11.17
N LEU A 490 13.58 12.13 -12.16
CA LEU A 490 14.86 12.80 -11.96
C LEU A 490 14.69 14.09 -11.15
N PHE A 491 13.67 14.90 -11.45
CA PHE A 491 13.36 16.12 -10.72
C PHE A 491 12.98 15.86 -9.25
N LEU A 492 12.16 14.83 -8.99
CA LEU A 492 11.69 14.51 -7.64
C LEU A 492 12.69 13.68 -6.82
N THR A 493 13.72 13.11 -7.45
CA THR A 493 14.70 12.23 -6.80
C THR A 493 15.32 12.85 -5.55
N PRO A 494 15.88 14.08 -5.57
CA PRO A 494 16.50 14.70 -4.39
C PRO A 494 15.51 14.79 -3.21
N VAL A 495 14.26 15.14 -3.50
CA VAL A 495 13.18 15.30 -2.51
C VAL A 495 12.76 13.95 -1.93
N LEU A 496 12.55 12.95 -2.77
CA LEU A 496 12.22 11.59 -2.37
C LEU A 496 13.38 10.93 -1.61
N ALA A 497 14.62 11.18 -2.01
CA ALA A 497 15.82 10.73 -1.33
C ALA A 497 15.92 11.37 0.06
N ALA A 498 15.74 12.69 0.20
CA ALA A 498 15.71 13.36 1.50
C ALA A 498 14.63 12.78 2.41
N TRP A 499 13.43 12.56 1.89
CA TRP A 499 12.32 11.96 2.62
C TRP A 499 12.62 10.52 3.05
N SER A 500 13.17 9.69 2.14
CA SER A 500 13.55 8.30 2.43
C SER A 500 14.60 8.22 3.52
N SER A 501 15.66 9.03 3.43
CA SER A 501 16.73 9.13 4.44
C SER A 501 16.17 9.60 5.79
N TYR A 502 15.30 10.61 5.81
CA TYR A 502 14.66 11.08 7.04
C TYR A 502 13.90 9.97 7.78
N LEU A 503 13.14 9.15 7.04
CA LEU A 503 12.35 8.05 7.59
C LEU A 503 13.24 6.87 8.01
N ALA A 504 14.19 6.46 7.15
CA ALA A 504 15.14 5.39 7.39
C ALA A 504 16.04 5.66 8.61
N ALA A 505 16.50 6.91 8.77
CA ALA A 505 17.35 7.35 9.87
C ALA A 505 16.71 7.14 11.26
N ARG A 506 15.38 6.96 11.35
CA ARG A 506 14.67 6.59 12.60
C ARG A 506 15.17 5.27 13.18
N VAL A 507 15.70 4.37 12.34
CA VAL A 507 16.28 3.11 12.80
C VAL A 507 17.57 3.38 13.58
N VAL A 508 18.36 4.37 13.15
CA VAL A 508 19.64 4.70 13.78
C VAL A 508 19.46 5.66 14.95
N THR A 509 18.62 6.70 14.85
CA THR A 509 18.47 7.71 15.93
C THR A 509 17.03 8.17 16.13
N SER A 510 16.66 8.49 17.37
CA SER A 510 15.36 9.11 17.69
C SER A 510 15.38 10.64 17.52
N SER A 511 16.56 11.24 17.43
CA SER A 511 16.73 12.70 17.32
C SER A 511 16.19 13.22 15.99
N ARG A 512 15.17 14.09 16.06
CA ARG A 512 14.58 14.76 14.89
C ARG A 512 15.56 15.66 14.11
N PRO A 513 16.40 16.50 14.74
CA PRO A 513 17.37 17.32 14.01
C PRO A 513 18.47 16.49 13.34
N ALA A 514 18.97 15.43 13.98
CA ALA A 514 19.97 14.54 13.34
C ALA A 514 19.42 13.85 12.09
N ARG A 515 18.14 13.43 12.13
CA ARG A 515 17.46 12.86 10.96
C ARG A 515 17.25 13.90 9.86
N ALA A 516 16.97 15.14 10.22
CA ALA A 516 16.83 16.25 9.26
C ALA A 516 18.17 16.56 8.58
N LEU A 517 19.29 16.54 9.31
CA LEU A 517 20.62 16.67 8.73
C LEU A 517 20.91 15.53 7.73
N ALA A 518 20.66 14.27 8.10
CA ALA A 518 20.85 13.15 7.17
C ALA A 518 19.94 13.23 5.93
N ALA A 519 18.75 13.81 6.06
CA ALA A 519 17.85 14.06 4.93
C ALA A 519 18.42 15.12 3.98
N LEU A 520 18.93 16.23 4.53
CA LEU A 520 19.60 17.27 3.73
C LEU A 520 20.83 16.70 3.03
N THR A 521 21.75 16.07 3.78
CA THR A 521 23.02 15.54 3.24
C THR A 521 22.79 14.49 2.15
N TRP A 522 21.83 13.58 2.33
CA TRP A 522 21.51 12.57 1.33
C TRP A 522 20.75 13.13 0.13
N GLY A 523 19.80 14.06 0.36
CA GLY A 523 19.05 14.70 -0.72
C GLY A 523 19.91 15.56 -1.64
N THR A 524 21.00 16.13 -1.14
CA THR A 524 21.90 17.01 -1.89
C THR A 524 23.30 16.41 -2.07
N ALA A 525 23.43 15.08 -2.02
CA ALA A 525 24.72 14.42 -2.21
C ALA A 525 25.26 14.69 -3.63
N GLY A 526 26.55 14.99 -3.75
CA GLY A 526 27.19 15.34 -5.03
C GLY A 526 27.03 14.26 -6.11
N VAL A 527 27.03 12.99 -5.71
CA VAL A 527 26.82 11.85 -6.61
C VAL A 527 25.40 11.78 -7.18
N ALA A 528 24.40 12.25 -6.41
CA ALA A 528 23.03 12.36 -6.91
C ALA A 528 22.94 13.52 -7.90
N VAL A 529 23.51 14.68 -7.55
CA VAL A 529 23.51 15.86 -8.42
C VAL A 529 24.16 15.58 -9.77
N SER A 530 25.36 14.98 -9.78
CA SER A 530 26.08 14.62 -11.01
C SER A 530 25.33 13.55 -11.82
N GLY A 531 24.91 12.45 -11.18
CA GLY A 531 24.18 11.38 -11.89
C GLY A 531 22.83 11.83 -12.46
N LEU A 532 22.11 12.72 -11.76
CA LEU A 532 20.88 13.34 -12.26
C LEU A 532 21.15 14.26 -13.45
N GLY A 533 22.24 15.04 -13.42
CA GLY A 533 22.69 15.85 -14.54
C GLY A 533 23.06 15.03 -15.77
N GLU A 534 23.55 13.81 -15.60
CA GLU A 534 23.85 12.87 -16.69
C GLU A 534 22.62 12.07 -17.16
N GLY A 535 21.44 12.23 -16.55
CA GLY A 535 20.23 11.47 -16.91
C GLY A 535 20.22 10.02 -16.41
N ARG A 536 21.05 9.66 -15.42
CA ARG A 536 21.13 8.27 -14.93
C ARG A 536 19.92 7.90 -14.07
N VAL A 537 18.93 7.22 -14.66
CA VAL A 537 17.72 6.75 -13.94
C VAL A 537 18.05 5.76 -12.83
N THR A 538 19.06 4.91 -13.01
CA THR A 538 19.49 3.97 -11.96
C THR A 538 19.98 4.70 -10.71
N VAL A 539 20.70 5.82 -10.87
CA VAL A 539 21.14 6.66 -9.74
C VAL A 539 19.94 7.15 -8.94
N ALA A 540 18.89 7.60 -9.63
CA ALA A 540 17.66 8.06 -9.01
C ALA A 540 16.98 6.98 -8.16
N VAL A 541 16.77 5.79 -8.74
CA VAL A 541 16.14 4.66 -8.04
C VAL A 541 16.96 4.22 -6.84
N VAL A 542 18.29 4.12 -6.99
CA VAL A 542 19.19 3.74 -5.89
C VAL A 542 19.16 4.79 -4.78
N HIS A 543 19.22 6.08 -5.11
CA HIS A 543 19.20 7.15 -4.09
C HIS A 543 17.90 7.17 -3.27
N VAL A 544 16.77 6.82 -3.87
CA VAL A 544 15.48 6.78 -3.18
C VAL A 544 15.31 5.51 -2.34
N LEU A 545 15.74 4.34 -2.85
CA LEU A 545 15.47 3.05 -2.20
C LEU A 545 16.56 2.61 -1.23
N LEU A 546 17.83 2.98 -1.43
CA LEU A 546 18.95 2.49 -0.63
C LEU A 546 18.78 2.77 0.88
N PRO A 547 18.37 3.97 1.34
CA PRO A 547 18.13 4.20 2.77
C PRO A 547 17.07 3.26 3.36
N PHE A 548 15.99 2.99 2.63
CA PHE A 548 14.94 2.06 3.09
C PHE A 548 15.41 0.61 3.11
N VAL A 549 16.21 0.19 2.13
CA VAL A 549 16.78 -1.16 2.10
C VAL A 549 17.71 -1.35 3.30
N LEU A 550 18.63 -0.43 3.56
CA LEU A 550 19.55 -0.47 4.72
C LEU A 550 18.79 -0.48 6.05
N ALA A 551 17.80 0.41 6.22
CA ALA A 551 16.93 0.43 7.39
C ALA A 551 16.16 -0.89 7.55
N GLY A 552 15.72 -1.47 6.44
CA GLY A 552 15.06 -2.76 6.34
C GLY A 552 15.89 -3.93 6.86
N PHE A 553 17.13 -4.04 6.39
CA PHE A 553 18.10 -5.03 6.89
C PHE A 553 18.36 -4.88 8.38
N CYS A 554 18.50 -3.64 8.86
CA CYS A 554 18.63 -3.34 10.29
C CYS A 554 17.40 -3.80 11.09
N LEU A 555 16.18 -3.56 10.59
CA LEU A 555 14.94 -4.01 11.24
C LEU A 555 14.78 -5.53 11.21
N ALA A 556 15.20 -6.20 10.13
CA ALA A 556 15.21 -7.65 10.02
C ALA A 556 16.19 -8.30 11.01
N ALA A 557 17.33 -7.66 11.28
CA ALA A 557 18.31 -8.13 12.27
C ALA A 557 17.82 -7.97 13.73
N ARG A 558 16.90 -7.04 14.01
CA ARG A 558 16.38 -6.81 15.37
C ARG A 558 15.54 -7.98 15.89
N ARG A 559 15.50 -8.14 17.21
CA ARG A 559 14.68 -9.17 17.90
C ARG A 559 13.18 -8.93 17.71
N ASP A 560 12.78 -7.67 17.59
CA ASP A 560 11.38 -7.23 17.53
C ASP A 560 10.87 -6.88 16.13
N GLY A 561 11.69 -7.08 15.09
CA GLY A 561 11.31 -6.80 13.71
C GLY A 561 10.18 -7.68 13.19
N THR A 562 9.53 -7.19 12.13
CA THR A 562 8.29 -7.76 11.58
C THR A 562 8.50 -8.26 10.16
N PHE A 563 7.76 -9.29 9.75
CA PHE A 563 7.78 -9.76 8.37
C PHE A 563 7.28 -8.70 7.40
N THR A 564 6.35 -7.83 7.82
CA THR A 564 5.91 -6.70 7.00
C THR A 564 7.07 -5.81 6.55
N ALA A 565 7.97 -5.46 7.47
CA ALA A 565 9.15 -4.68 7.12
C ALA A 565 10.08 -5.50 6.22
N THR A 566 10.26 -6.79 6.52
CA THR A 566 11.08 -7.71 5.72
C THR A 566 10.59 -7.87 4.28
N PHE A 567 9.28 -8.05 4.04
CA PHE A 567 8.70 -8.14 2.70
C PHE A 567 8.74 -6.79 1.97
N ALA A 568 8.55 -5.67 2.67
CA ALA A 568 8.76 -4.33 2.08
C ALA A 568 10.23 -4.12 1.67
N THR A 569 11.17 -4.56 2.49
CA THR A 569 12.60 -4.54 2.16
C THR A 569 12.91 -5.46 1.00
N ALA A 570 12.37 -6.68 0.97
CA ALA A 570 12.57 -7.60 -0.16
C ALA A 570 12.03 -7.03 -1.48
N LEU A 571 10.85 -6.39 -1.45
CA LEU A 571 10.30 -5.70 -2.62
C LEU A 571 11.20 -4.54 -3.06
N ALA A 572 11.64 -3.69 -2.12
CA ALA A 572 12.55 -2.59 -2.42
C ALA A 572 13.91 -3.09 -2.95
N THR A 573 14.43 -4.20 -2.43
CA THR A 573 15.65 -4.85 -2.92
C THR A 573 15.46 -5.46 -4.31
N ALA A 574 14.28 -6.01 -4.62
CA ALA A 574 13.97 -6.50 -5.97
C ALA A 574 13.98 -5.33 -6.97
N VAL A 575 13.27 -4.24 -6.67
CA VAL A 575 13.26 -3.04 -7.52
C VAL A 575 14.68 -2.46 -7.65
N LEU A 576 15.42 -2.35 -6.54
CA LEU A 576 16.81 -1.90 -6.56
C LEU A 576 17.69 -2.78 -7.46
N GLY A 577 17.54 -4.10 -7.36
CA GLY A 577 18.29 -5.08 -8.16
C GLY A 577 17.93 -5.10 -9.64
N ALA A 578 16.71 -4.71 -10.00
CA ALA A 578 16.30 -4.58 -11.40
C ALA A 578 17.07 -3.48 -12.15
N PHE A 579 17.46 -2.42 -11.44
CA PHE A 579 18.25 -1.30 -11.97
C PHE A 579 19.76 -1.45 -11.68
N ALA A 580 20.11 -1.97 -10.50
CA ALA A 580 21.49 -2.13 -10.04
C ALA A 580 21.77 -3.55 -9.53
N PRO A 581 22.08 -4.51 -10.42
CA PRO A 581 22.50 -5.87 -10.07
C PRO A 581 23.62 -5.97 -9.01
N PRO A 582 24.64 -5.08 -8.97
CA PRO A 582 25.66 -5.13 -7.92
C PRO A 582 25.07 -5.00 -6.50
N LEU A 583 24.02 -4.19 -6.35
CA LEU A 583 23.36 -4.00 -5.05
C LEU A 583 22.47 -5.18 -4.67
N LEU A 584 21.93 -5.91 -5.65
CA LEU A 584 21.24 -7.18 -5.41
C LEU A 584 22.22 -8.21 -4.85
N ALA A 585 23.41 -8.33 -5.44
CA ALA A 585 24.46 -9.22 -4.94
C ALA A 585 24.89 -8.86 -3.52
N LEU A 586 25.13 -7.57 -3.25
CA LEU A 586 25.47 -7.09 -1.91
C LEU A 586 24.35 -7.37 -0.89
N ALA A 587 23.09 -7.16 -1.27
CA ALA A 587 21.94 -7.47 -0.43
C ALA A 587 21.79 -8.98 -0.17
N ALA A 588 22.06 -9.83 -1.17
CA ALA A 588 22.08 -11.28 -1.02
C ALA A 588 23.18 -11.73 -0.05
N VAL A 589 24.38 -11.16 -0.13
CA VAL A 589 25.47 -11.42 0.84
C VAL A 589 25.06 -10.98 2.24
N ALA A 590 24.48 -9.79 2.40
CA ALA A 590 23.98 -9.32 3.70
C ALA A 590 22.88 -10.22 4.27
N ALA A 591 21.97 -10.72 3.42
CA ALA A 591 20.93 -11.67 3.81
C ALA A 591 21.53 -13.02 4.21
N LEU A 592 22.55 -13.51 3.49
CA LEU A 592 23.25 -14.76 3.81
C LEU A 592 23.99 -14.65 5.15
N VAL A 593 24.69 -13.55 5.40
CA VAL A 593 25.34 -13.29 6.69
C VAL A 593 24.30 -13.29 7.82
N LEU A 594 23.14 -12.66 7.61
CA LEU A 594 22.05 -12.68 8.59
C LEU A 594 21.42 -14.07 8.76
N LEU A 595 21.37 -14.88 7.71
CA LEU A 595 20.86 -16.25 7.74
C LEU A 595 21.77 -17.18 8.54
N VAL A 596 23.09 -17.07 8.34
CA VAL A 596 24.10 -17.88 9.04
C VAL A 596 24.19 -17.47 10.51
N LEU A 597 24.37 -16.16 10.78
CA LEU A 597 24.63 -15.65 12.13
C LEU A 597 23.36 -15.39 12.96
N GLY A 598 22.20 -15.24 12.33
CA GLY A 598 20.95 -14.89 13.01
C GLY A 598 20.33 -16.09 13.74
N PRO A 599 19.91 -15.98 15.01
CA PRO A 599 19.13 -17.03 15.68
C PRO A 599 17.62 -16.94 15.40
N GLY A 600 16.95 -18.11 15.37
CA GLY A 600 15.49 -18.26 15.36
C GLY A 600 14.79 -17.50 14.23
N MET A 601 13.80 -16.67 14.55
CA MET A 601 13.01 -15.90 13.59
C MET A 601 13.81 -14.88 12.75
N ARG A 602 15.08 -14.61 13.08
CA ARG A 602 15.97 -13.82 12.21
C ARG A 602 16.35 -14.60 10.95
N ARG A 603 16.55 -15.92 11.05
CA ARG A 603 16.83 -16.80 9.90
C ARG A 603 15.68 -16.82 8.91
N ALA A 604 14.45 -16.98 9.41
CA ALA A 604 13.26 -16.95 8.56
C ALA A 604 13.12 -15.62 7.81
N ARG A 605 13.40 -14.48 8.47
CA ARG A 605 13.39 -13.17 7.80
C ARG A 605 14.56 -13.00 6.83
N ALA A 606 15.74 -13.50 7.16
CA ALA A 606 16.89 -13.50 6.26
C ALA A 606 16.62 -14.34 5.00
N LEU A 607 15.96 -15.48 5.14
CA LEU A 607 15.54 -16.32 4.03
C LEU A 607 14.56 -15.57 3.11
N VAL A 608 13.61 -14.82 3.67
CA VAL A 608 12.72 -13.95 2.87
C VAL A 608 13.53 -12.90 2.10
N LEU A 609 14.50 -12.23 2.74
CA LEU A 609 15.36 -11.24 2.08
C LEU A 609 16.29 -11.84 1.02
N LEU A 610 16.62 -13.12 1.12
CA LEU A 610 17.47 -13.81 0.16
C LEU A 610 16.66 -14.33 -1.04
N VAL A 611 15.54 -14.99 -0.79
CA VAL A 611 14.77 -15.73 -1.81
C VAL A 611 13.80 -14.83 -2.58
N VAL A 612 13.08 -13.94 -1.89
CA VAL A 612 12.00 -13.16 -2.51
C VAL A 612 12.49 -12.19 -3.59
N PRO A 613 13.56 -11.40 -3.39
CA PRO A 613 14.06 -10.54 -4.46
C PRO A 613 14.49 -11.34 -5.69
N GLY A 614 15.14 -12.48 -5.47
CA GLY A 614 15.56 -13.37 -6.54
C GLY A 614 14.37 -13.92 -7.35
N ALA A 615 13.36 -14.43 -6.65
CA ALA A 615 12.16 -14.98 -7.25
C ALA A 615 11.33 -13.92 -8.01
N LEU A 616 11.29 -12.67 -7.53
CA LEU A 616 10.59 -11.57 -8.21
C LEU A 616 11.28 -11.17 -9.51
N LEU A 617 12.61 -11.14 -9.57
CA LEU A 617 13.36 -10.84 -10.79
C LEU A 617 13.35 -12.02 -11.77
N GLY A 618 13.17 -13.24 -11.26
CA GLY A 618 12.85 -14.42 -12.03
C GLY A 618 14.01 -14.95 -12.87
N PRO A 619 13.77 -15.36 -14.13
CA PRO A 619 14.76 -16.09 -14.93
C PRO A 619 15.93 -15.18 -15.34
N TRP A 620 15.73 -13.86 -15.30
CA TRP A 620 16.76 -12.89 -15.62
C TRP A 620 18.02 -13.06 -14.77
N ILE A 621 17.89 -13.50 -13.50
CA ILE A 621 19.06 -13.76 -12.64
C ILE A 621 19.90 -14.93 -13.15
N VAL A 622 19.28 -15.90 -13.86
CA VAL A 622 20.02 -17.04 -14.44
C VAL A 622 21.02 -16.54 -15.47
N ARG A 623 20.75 -15.44 -16.16
CA ARG A 623 21.70 -14.83 -17.10
C ARG A 623 23.01 -14.38 -16.48
N PHE A 624 23.04 -14.12 -15.16
CA PHE A 624 24.31 -13.82 -14.47
C PHE A 624 25.24 -15.04 -14.40
N VAL A 625 24.70 -16.25 -14.57
CA VAL A 625 25.48 -17.48 -14.68
C VAL A 625 26.11 -17.58 -16.07
N ASP A 626 25.33 -17.25 -17.11
CA ASP A 626 25.80 -17.31 -18.51
C ASP A 626 26.78 -16.19 -18.84
N ASP A 627 26.49 -14.96 -18.38
CA ASP A 627 27.36 -13.80 -18.50
C ASP A 627 27.49 -13.04 -17.16
N PRO A 628 28.55 -13.31 -16.37
CA PRO A 628 28.81 -12.64 -15.10
C PRO A 628 28.99 -11.12 -15.22
N ARG A 629 29.29 -10.59 -16.42
CA ARG A 629 29.47 -9.14 -16.63
C ARG A 629 28.17 -8.39 -16.40
N LEU A 630 27.03 -9.04 -16.66
CA LEU A 630 25.69 -8.49 -16.40
C LEU A 630 25.40 -8.25 -14.91
N LEU A 631 26.16 -8.88 -14.00
CA LEU A 631 26.07 -8.58 -12.56
C LEU A 631 26.69 -7.22 -12.21
N LEU A 632 27.61 -6.74 -13.05
CA LEU A 632 28.29 -5.46 -12.90
C LEU A 632 27.77 -4.40 -13.88
N SER A 633 26.85 -4.76 -14.78
CA SER A 633 26.21 -3.82 -15.69
C SER A 633 24.76 -3.54 -15.31
N GLY A 634 24.14 -2.58 -15.98
CA GLY A 634 22.75 -2.19 -15.77
C GLY A 634 22.46 -0.88 -16.48
N PRO A 635 21.17 -0.54 -16.67
CA PRO A 635 20.79 0.62 -17.47
C PRO A 635 21.34 1.90 -16.84
N GLY A 636 22.22 2.62 -17.53
CA GLY A 636 22.87 3.83 -17.00
C GLY A 636 23.90 3.60 -15.89
N LEU A 637 24.42 2.37 -15.71
CA LEU A 637 25.56 2.05 -14.84
C LEU A 637 26.91 1.98 -15.59
N VAL A 638 26.88 2.14 -16.91
CA VAL A 638 28.07 2.14 -17.75
C VAL A 638 28.61 3.57 -17.90
N ALA A 639 29.93 3.70 -17.87
CA ALA A 639 30.65 4.92 -18.21
C ALA A 639 31.58 4.65 -19.40
N THR A 640 31.48 5.46 -20.45
CA THR A 640 32.31 5.36 -21.66
C THR A 640 33.47 6.36 -21.66
N SER A 641 33.44 7.33 -20.76
CA SER A 641 34.51 8.31 -20.51
C SER A 641 34.90 8.23 -19.04
N VAL A 642 36.19 7.99 -18.78
CA VAL A 642 36.70 7.85 -17.41
C VAL A 642 37.88 8.77 -17.22
N ASP A 643 37.82 9.62 -16.20
CA ASP A 643 39.00 10.31 -15.68
C ASP A 643 39.75 9.33 -14.79
N GLY A 644 40.74 8.61 -15.33
CA GLY A 644 41.49 7.56 -14.62
C GLY A 644 42.37 8.04 -13.45
N SER A 645 42.07 9.21 -12.89
CA SER A 645 42.73 9.79 -11.73
C SER A 645 41.85 9.64 -10.48
N PRO A 646 42.44 9.42 -9.29
CA PRO A 646 41.67 9.39 -8.03
C PRO A 646 40.83 10.66 -7.77
N TRP A 647 41.13 11.75 -8.47
CA TRP A 647 40.38 13.00 -8.42
C TRP A 647 38.99 12.88 -9.05
N GLY A 648 38.78 12.02 -10.04
CA GLY A 648 37.46 11.78 -10.66
C GLY A 648 36.45 11.18 -9.67
N VAL A 649 36.86 10.17 -8.89
CA VAL A 649 36.05 9.64 -7.78
C VAL A 649 35.74 10.73 -6.75
N LEU A 650 36.71 11.59 -6.45
CA LEU A 650 36.53 12.70 -5.52
C LEU A 650 35.52 13.74 -6.07
N GLY A 651 35.49 13.95 -7.39
CA GLY A 651 34.49 14.76 -8.09
C GLY A 651 33.07 14.26 -7.87
N HIS A 652 32.83 12.94 -7.97
CA HIS A 652 31.51 12.37 -7.66
C HIS A 652 31.16 12.45 -6.17
N VAL A 653 32.15 12.33 -5.28
CA VAL A 653 31.96 12.44 -3.83
C VAL A 653 31.56 13.86 -3.43
N LEU A 654 32.23 14.85 -4.02
CA LEU A 654 32.23 16.23 -3.57
C LEU A 654 31.41 17.19 -4.48
N GLY A 655 30.91 16.70 -5.61
CA GLY A 655 30.08 17.44 -6.56
C GLY A 655 30.91 18.23 -7.57
N GLU A 656 31.40 17.56 -8.61
CA GLU A 656 32.06 18.22 -9.73
C GLU A 656 31.04 18.80 -10.72
N THR A 657 30.98 20.13 -10.77
CA THR A 657 30.52 20.85 -11.95
C THR A 657 31.67 21.72 -12.45
N ALA A 658 32.69 21.10 -13.05
CA ALA A 658 33.72 21.69 -13.92
C ALA A 658 34.46 23.01 -13.52
N ALA A 659 34.21 23.63 -12.36
CA ALA A 659 34.65 25.01 -12.11
C ALA A 659 34.96 25.40 -10.65
N THR A 660 34.69 24.59 -9.63
CA THR A 660 34.86 25.05 -8.24
C THR A 660 35.41 23.99 -7.27
N THR A 661 36.74 23.92 -7.17
CA THR A 661 37.50 23.16 -6.16
C THR A 661 37.13 23.52 -4.72
N TRP A 662 36.59 24.71 -4.44
CA TRP A 662 36.22 25.15 -3.09
C TRP A 662 34.93 24.51 -2.55
N VAL A 663 33.98 24.14 -3.41
CA VAL A 663 32.72 23.47 -3.02
C VAL A 663 33.03 22.06 -2.52
N ALA A 664 34.09 21.45 -3.05
CA ALA A 664 34.53 20.15 -2.61
C ALA A 664 35.03 20.15 -1.15
N TRP A 665 35.69 21.23 -0.73
CA TRP A 665 36.12 21.39 0.67
C TRP A 665 34.95 21.52 1.66
N LEU A 666 33.73 21.83 1.20
CA LEU A 666 32.54 21.86 2.05
C LEU A 666 32.12 20.44 2.51
N GLY A 667 32.37 19.39 1.70
CA GLY A 667 32.02 18.01 2.07
C GLY A 667 32.98 17.36 3.07
N ALA A 668 34.25 17.79 3.11
CA ALA A 668 35.30 17.14 3.90
C ALA A 668 35.01 17.05 5.42
N PRO A 669 34.47 18.09 6.08
CA PRO A 669 34.12 18.00 7.49
C PRO A 669 33.02 16.97 7.79
N LEU A 670 32.04 16.78 6.89
CA LEU A 670 31.01 15.75 7.04
C LEU A 670 31.58 14.35 6.93
N VAL A 671 32.53 14.14 6.02
CA VAL A 671 33.24 12.87 5.87
C VAL A 671 34.02 12.55 7.15
N LEU A 672 34.77 13.51 7.68
CA LEU A 672 35.50 13.37 8.94
C LEU A 672 34.54 13.05 10.11
N LEU A 673 33.41 13.73 10.21
CA LEU A 673 32.40 13.46 11.23
C LEU A 673 31.78 12.07 11.08
N GLY A 674 31.57 11.59 9.85
CA GLY A 674 31.14 10.23 9.57
C GLY A 674 32.15 9.19 10.05
N ILE A 675 33.42 9.35 9.70
CA ILE A 675 34.52 8.45 10.10
C ILE A 675 34.67 8.43 11.63
N VAL A 676 34.77 9.60 12.26
CA VAL A 676 34.87 9.72 13.72
C VAL A 676 33.64 9.12 14.38
N GLY A 677 32.45 9.39 13.84
CA GLY A 677 31.18 8.85 14.31
C GLY A 677 31.13 7.32 14.28
N LEU A 678 31.69 6.67 13.26
CA LEU A 678 31.80 5.20 13.17
C LEU A 678 32.75 4.61 14.23
N GLY A 679 33.72 5.40 14.72
CA GLY A 679 34.64 5.01 15.80
C GLY A 679 34.07 5.12 17.22
N VAL A 680 32.89 5.73 17.40
CA VAL A 680 32.27 5.90 18.72
C VAL A 680 31.78 4.56 19.28
N ARG A 681 31.95 4.32 20.59
CA ARG A 681 31.50 3.09 21.24
C ARG A 681 29.96 3.07 21.37
N GLY A 682 29.31 2.15 20.66
CA GLY A 682 27.86 1.94 20.76
C GLY A 682 27.40 1.54 22.17
N ARG A 683 26.17 1.93 22.57
CA ARG A 683 25.59 1.65 23.91
C ARG A 683 25.08 0.21 24.03
N SER A 684 24.87 -0.46 22.91
CA SER A 684 24.40 -1.84 22.85
C SER A 684 25.15 -2.61 21.77
N ARG A 685 25.23 -3.94 21.92
CA ARG A 685 25.82 -4.82 20.90
C ARG A 685 25.19 -4.64 19.53
N ALA A 686 23.88 -4.41 19.46
CA ALA A 686 23.17 -4.20 18.20
C ALA A 686 23.58 -2.88 17.50
N GLU A 687 23.86 -1.85 18.28
CA GLU A 687 24.32 -0.55 17.78
C GLU A 687 25.76 -0.64 17.28
N SER A 688 26.66 -1.27 18.05
CA SER A 688 28.05 -1.48 17.62
C SER A 688 28.13 -2.30 16.33
N VAL A 689 27.29 -3.35 16.20
CA VAL A 689 27.19 -4.13 14.96
C VAL A 689 26.65 -3.28 13.80
N GLY A 690 25.68 -2.39 14.04
CA GLY A 690 25.18 -1.47 13.02
C GLY A 690 26.25 -0.48 12.54
N MET A 691 27.08 0.03 13.45
CA MET A 691 28.19 0.92 13.12
C MET A 691 29.29 0.18 12.35
N LEU A 692 29.65 -1.04 12.74
CA LEU A 692 30.58 -1.89 11.99
C LEU A 692 30.05 -2.21 10.59
N ALA A 693 28.76 -2.52 10.46
CA ALA A 693 28.13 -2.75 9.16
C ALA A 693 28.14 -1.48 8.29
N GLY A 694 27.87 -0.31 8.86
CA GLY A 694 27.98 0.97 8.17
C GLY A 694 29.41 1.29 7.73
N GLY A 695 30.40 1.00 8.57
CA GLY A 695 31.82 1.15 8.24
C GLY A 695 32.26 0.19 7.13
N LEU A 696 31.89 -1.09 7.20
CA LEU A 696 32.16 -2.05 6.14
C LEU A 696 31.51 -1.63 4.82
N LEU A 697 30.26 -1.16 4.86
CA LEU A 697 29.57 -0.62 3.69
C LEU A 697 30.33 0.57 3.10
N ALA A 698 30.84 1.46 3.96
CA ALA A 698 31.65 2.58 3.51
C ALA A 698 32.92 2.11 2.80
N VAL A 699 33.70 1.21 3.43
CA VAL A 699 34.94 0.68 2.84
C VAL A 699 34.69 -0.04 1.52
N VAL A 700 33.67 -0.91 1.46
CA VAL A 700 33.29 -1.62 0.23
C VAL A 700 32.85 -0.64 -0.86
N GLY A 701 32.07 0.39 -0.51
CA GLY A 701 31.66 1.44 -1.45
C GLY A 701 32.85 2.21 -2.03
N LEU A 702 33.79 2.64 -1.18
CA LEU A 702 35.00 3.35 -1.62
C LEU A 702 35.89 2.47 -2.51
N ALA A 703 36.12 1.21 -2.10
CA ALA A 703 36.89 0.26 -2.88
C ALA A 703 36.23 -0.01 -4.25
N GLY A 704 34.90 -0.17 -4.27
CA GLY A 704 34.14 -0.33 -5.51
C GLY A 704 34.24 0.90 -6.43
N ALA A 705 34.16 2.11 -5.87
CA ALA A 705 34.32 3.34 -6.65
C ALA A 705 35.72 3.43 -7.30
N LEU A 706 36.78 3.17 -6.53
CA LEU A 706 38.16 3.19 -7.04
C LEU A 706 38.46 2.05 -8.04
N ALA A 707 37.80 0.90 -7.88
CA ALA A 707 37.96 -0.23 -8.79
C ALA A 707 37.20 -0.04 -10.11
N SER A 708 36.07 0.68 -10.08
CA SER A 708 35.16 0.82 -11.22
C SER A 708 35.83 1.37 -12.48
N GLU A 709 36.74 2.33 -12.33
CA GLU A 709 37.51 2.94 -13.42
C GLU A 709 38.47 1.95 -14.11
N ARG A 710 38.85 0.87 -13.40
CA ARG A 710 39.81 -0.13 -13.90
C ARG A 710 39.13 -1.36 -14.52
N VAL A 711 37.83 -1.54 -14.29
CA VAL A 711 37.09 -2.72 -14.75
C VAL A 711 36.39 -2.39 -16.06
N VAL A 712 36.90 -2.96 -17.16
CA VAL A 712 36.26 -2.91 -18.48
C VAL A 712 35.26 -4.07 -18.59
N LEU A 713 33.99 -3.74 -18.78
CA LEU A 713 32.87 -4.70 -18.87
C LEU A 713 32.60 -5.15 -20.31
N GLY A 714 32.92 -4.32 -21.30
CA GLY A 714 32.65 -4.57 -22.71
C GLY A 714 32.79 -3.28 -23.52
N SER A 715 31.92 -3.11 -24.51
CA SER A 715 31.72 -1.84 -25.21
C SER A 715 30.30 -1.33 -24.97
N ALA A 716 30.13 -0.02 -25.09
CA ALA A 716 28.80 0.60 -25.12
C ALA A 716 28.78 1.70 -26.18
N GLU A 717 27.65 1.75 -26.89
CA GLU A 717 27.40 2.73 -27.94
C GLU A 717 27.38 4.17 -27.38
N THR A 718 28.37 4.97 -27.79
CA THR A 718 28.48 6.41 -27.47
C THR A 718 27.71 7.27 -28.45
N GLY A 719 27.49 6.76 -29.64
CA GLY A 719 26.65 7.32 -30.70
C GLY A 719 26.43 6.25 -31.76
N VAL A 720 25.56 6.54 -32.73
CA VAL A 720 25.26 5.62 -33.84
C VAL A 720 26.54 5.06 -34.49
N GLY A 721 26.70 3.74 -34.43
CA GLY A 721 27.85 3.03 -35.02
C GLY A 721 29.18 3.20 -34.26
N GLN A 722 29.21 4.02 -33.21
CA GLN A 722 30.39 4.30 -32.41
C GLN A 722 30.26 3.66 -31.04
N SER A 723 31.19 2.78 -30.72
CA SER A 723 31.25 2.12 -29.42
C SER A 723 32.58 2.42 -28.76
N ALA A 724 32.56 2.68 -27.46
CA ALA A 724 33.75 2.89 -26.65
C ALA A 724 33.84 1.81 -25.56
N PRO A 725 35.03 1.57 -24.99
CA PRO A 725 35.17 0.70 -23.82
C PRO A 725 34.23 1.14 -22.69
N ALA A 726 33.42 0.19 -22.23
CA ALA A 726 32.43 0.39 -21.18
C ALA A 726 33.03 0.03 -19.82
N HIS A 727 33.12 1.00 -18.93
CA HIS A 727 33.54 0.84 -17.53
C HIS A 727 32.34 0.86 -16.59
N LEU A 728 32.52 0.32 -15.38
CA LEU A 728 31.53 0.52 -14.32
C LEU A 728 31.56 1.98 -13.86
N TRP A 729 30.39 2.59 -13.69
CA TRP A 729 30.30 3.97 -13.19
C TRP A 729 30.62 4.05 -11.69
N ALA A 730 31.62 4.87 -11.34
CA ALA A 730 32.13 5.00 -9.97
C ALA A 730 31.09 5.47 -8.94
N GLY A 731 30.10 6.23 -9.39
CA GLY A 731 29.12 6.83 -8.49
C GLY A 731 28.28 5.80 -7.72
N LEU A 732 28.09 4.57 -8.21
CA LEU A 732 27.41 3.52 -7.44
C LEU A 732 28.18 3.18 -6.15
N GLY A 733 29.51 3.08 -6.24
CA GLY A 733 30.37 2.88 -5.07
C GLY A 733 30.34 4.09 -4.13
N VAL A 734 30.33 5.31 -4.68
CA VAL A 734 30.24 6.56 -3.92
C VAL A 734 28.91 6.66 -3.15
N GLN A 735 27.79 6.20 -3.72
CA GLN A 735 26.50 6.14 -3.01
C GLN A 735 26.54 5.21 -1.80
N LEU A 736 27.16 4.03 -1.93
CA LEU A 736 27.36 3.11 -0.81
C LEU A 736 28.29 3.70 0.26
N TRP A 737 29.35 4.39 -0.18
CA TRP A 737 30.27 5.07 0.71
C TRP A 737 29.58 6.15 1.54
N TRP A 738 28.82 7.04 0.90
CA TRP A 738 28.02 8.05 1.57
C TRP A 738 26.97 7.45 2.51
N ALA A 739 26.28 6.39 2.09
CA ALA A 739 25.30 5.72 2.93
C ALA A 739 25.92 5.14 4.22
N GLY A 740 27.12 4.56 4.13
CA GLY A 740 27.89 4.09 5.27
C GLY A 740 28.35 5.21 6.20
N LEU A 741 28.87 6.31 5.65
CA LEU A 741 29.29 7.48 6.44
C LEU A 741 28.11 8.15 7.16
N LEU A 742 26.93 8.19 6.54
CA LEU A 742 25.72 8.74 7.18
C LEU A 742 25.31 7.95 8.43
N VAL A 743 25.56 6.64 8.48
CA VAL A 743 25.38 5.86 9.73
C VAL A 743 26.28 6.40 10.83
N GLY A 744 27.53 6.73 10.50
CA GLY A 744 28.50 7.37 11.38
C GLY A 744 28.04 8.74 11.87
N VAL A 745 27.62 9.63 10.96
CA VAL A 745 27.10 10.97 11.30
C VAL A 745 25.90 10.86 12.23
N LEU A 746 24.95 9.97 11.93
CA LEU A 746 23.76 9.75 12.75
C LEU A 746 24.10 9.18 14.15
N ALA A 747 25.03 8.24 14.24
CA ALA A 747 25.50 7.69 15.51
C ALA A 747 26.25 8.73 16.35
N GLY A 748 27.19 9.46 15.73
CA GLY A 748 28.02 10.48 16.38
C GLY A 748 27.24 11.73 16.80
N SER A 749 26.17 12.07 16.08
CA SER A 749 25.31 13.23 16.40
C SER A 749 24.75 13.23 17.82
N ARG A 750 24.64 12.06 18.44
CA ARG A 750 24.11 11.90 19.80
C ARG A 750 25.03 12.52 20.85
N VAL A 751 26.34 12.31 20.74
CA VAL A 751 27.34 12.85 21.68
C VAL A 751 27.32 14.38 21.63
N VAL A 752 27.19 14.93 20.43
CA VAL A 752 27.08 16.37 20.18
C VAL A 752 25.79 16.91 20.81
N LEU A 753 24.64 16.28 20.54
CA LEU A 753 23.34 16.72 21.05
C LEU A 753 23.22 16.61 22.58
N GLU A 754 23.73 15.54 23.19
CA GLU A 754 23.78 15.40 24.65
C GLU A 754 24.60 16.54 25.28
N SER A 755 25.72 16.91 24.65
CA SER A 755 26.60 18.00 25.11
C SER A 755 25.97 19.39 24.97
N VAL A 756 25.06 19.59 24.01
CA VAL A 756 24.31 20.84 23.82
C VAL A 756 23.16 20.97 24.82
N VAL A 757 22.43 19.87 25.07
CA VAL A 757 21.22 19.89 25.93
C VAL A 757 21.59 19.87 27.42
N ARG A 758 22.69 19.22 27.80
CA ARG A 758 23.18 19.17 29.19
C ARG A 758 24.63 19.66 29.22
N PRO A 759 24.86 20.98 29.14
CA PRO A 759 26.20 21.54 29.10
C PRO A 759 26.89 21.30 30.45
N GLY A 760 27.80 20.33 30.52
CA GLY A 760 28.61 20.09 31.71
C GLY A 760 29.72 21.13 31.89
N ARG A 761 30.50 21.38 30.83
CA ARG A 761 31.65 22.32 30.79
C ARG A 761 31.46 23.31 29.65
N ARG A 762 31.74 24.61 29.84
CA ARG A 762 31.60 25.67 28.80
C ARG A 762 32.32 25.30 27.50
N TRP A 763 33.51 24.73 27.59
CA TRP A 763 34.30 24.25 26.44
C TRP A 763 33.59 23.12 25.66
N GLY A 764 32.92 22.18 26.34
CA GLY A 764 32.18 21.10 25.69
C GLY A 764 30.97 21.59 24.90
N PHE A 765 30.27 22.61 25.42
CA PHE A 765 29.17 23.27 24.70
C PHE A 765 29.66 23.99 23.44
N VAL A 766 30.73 24.78 23.55
CA VAL A 766 31.31 25.51 22.40
C VAL A 766 31.75 24.52 21.31
N VAL A 767 32.47 23.46 21.68
CA VAL A 767 32.89 22.41 20.73
C VAL A 767 31.67 21.76 20.07
N ALA A 768 30.62 21.45 20.81
CA ALA A 768 29.42 20.83 20.25
C ALA A 768 28.66 21.76 19.27
N VAL A 769 28.57 23.06 19.56
CA VAL A 769 27.99 24.06 18.66
C VAL A 769 28.82 24.22 17.39
N VAL A 770 30.16 24.29 17.51
CA VAL A 770 31.06 24.35 16.36
C VAL A 770 30.91 23.11 15.49
N VAL A 771 30.91 21.92 16.09
CA VAL A 771 30.71 20.65 15.35
C VAL A 771 29.35 20.61 14.65
N ALA A 772 28.28 21.09 15.30
CA ALA A 772 26.96 21.17 14.68
C ALA A 772 26.92 22.17 13.51
N ALA A 773 27.56 23.34 13.65
CA ALA A 773 27.66 24.33 12.57
C ALA A 773 28.47 23.79 11.38
N VAL A 774 29.59 23.12 11.66
CA VAL A 774 30.45 22.45 10.67
C VAL A 774 29.71 21.30 9.96
N ALA A 775 28.73 20.67 10.59
CA ALA A 775 27.91 19.65 9.94
C ALA A 775 26.79 20.25 9.07
N VAL A 776 26.19 21.37 9.47
CA VAL A 776 25.00 21.93 8.79
C VAL A 776 25.35 22.91 7.68
N LEU A 777 26.26 23.86 7.94
CA LEU A 777 26.60 24.95 7.01
C LEU A 777 27.07 24.42 5.64
N PRO A 778 27.93 23.39 5.55
CA PRO A 778 28.42 22.95 4.26
C PRO A 778 27.34 22.26 3.41
N VAL A 779 26.37 21.58 4.05
CA VAL A 779 25.24 20.97 3.34
C VAL A 779 24.33 22.05 2.75
N LEU A 780 24.04 23.09 3.53
CA LEU A 780 23.21 24.22 3.06
C LEU A 780 23.93 25.01 1.95
N ALA A 781 25.24 25.23 2.11
CA ALA A 781 26.05 25.89 1.09
C ALA A 781 26.11 25.05 -0.20
N GLY A 782 26.30 23.73 -0.12
CA GLY A 782 26.27 22.83 -1.27
C GLY A 782 24.91 22.84 -1.99
N ALA A 783 23.81 22.82 -1.23
CA ALA A 783 22.46 22.91 -1.78
C ALA A 783 22.22 24.25 -2.49
N ALA A 784 22.70 25.36 -1.93
CA ALA A 784 22.59 26.69 -2.52
C ALA A 784 23.44 26.79 -3.80
N VAL A 785 24.67 26.29 -3.77
CA VAL A 785 25.58 26.25 -4.92
C VAL A 785 24.97 25.45 -6.07
N TRP A 786 24.44 24.25 -5.79
CA TRP A 786 23.74 23.46 -6.80
C TRP A 786 22.52 24.20 -7.36
N GLY A 787 21.73 24.82 -6.48
CA GLY A 787 20.61 25.67 -6.89
C GLY A 787 21.02 26.81 -7.83
N VAL A 788 22.23 27.36 -7.67
CA VAL A 788 22.78 28.41 -8.55
C VAL A 788 23.34 27.83 -9.85
N GLN A 789 24.13 26.77 -9.78
CA GLN A 789 24.83 26.17 -10.93
C GLN A 789 23.90 25.43 -11.89
N GLY A 790 22.77 24.90 -11.40
CA GLY A 790 21.83 24.13 -12.19
C GLY A 790 22.23 22.66 -12.37
N ILE A 791 21.47 21.92 -13.18
CA ILE A 791 21.70 20.49 -13.45
C ILE A 791 22.77 20.19 -14.51
N GLY A 792 23.48 21.19 -15.00
CA GLY A 792 24.45 21.07 -16.09
C GLY A 792 23.85 21.26 -17.49
N ARG A 793 24.66 21.03 -18.54
CA ARG A 793 24.30 21.22 -19.96
C ARG A 793 24.14 19.91 -20.74
N THR A 794 24.30 18.78 -20.07
CA THR A 794 24.23 17.42 -20.64
C THR A 794 22.80 16.99 -20.97
N LEU A 795 21.82 17.43 -20.17
CA LEU A 795 20.40 17.21 -20.43
C LEU A 795 19.78 18.38 -21.19
N SER A 796 18.93 18.04 -22.14
CA SER A 796 18.11 18.97 -22.91
C SER A 796 16.66 18.48 -22.99
N VAL A 797 15.74 19.36 -23.39
CA VAL A 797 14.35 18.97 -23.63
C VAL A 797 14.31 18.02 -24.82
N GLY A 798 13.65 16.87 -24.66
CA GLY A 798 13.52 15.87 -25.72
C GLY A 798 12.95 16.50 -26.99
N GLN A 799 13.70 16.40 -28.09
CA GLN A 799 13.23 16.80 -29.41
C GLN A 799 13.02 15.57 -30.29
N ALA A 800 12.01 15.62 -31.17
CA ALA A 800 11.82 14.60 -32.19
C ALA A 800 13.06 14.60 -33.09
N THR A 801 13.81 13.50 -33.09
CA THR A 801 15.01 13.30 -33.90
C THR A 801 14.66 12.93 -35.35
N LEU A 802 13.50 12.29 -35.56
CA LEU A 802 13.03 11.83 -36.86
C LEU A 802 12.10 12.86 -37.56
N PRO A 803 12.03 12.87 -38.91
CA PRO A 803 11.08 13.70 -39.67
C PRO A 803 9.62 13.35 -39.35
N ALA A 804 8.74 14.37 -39.29
CA ALA A 804 7.34 14.18 -38.89
C ALA A 804 6.56 13.19 -39.78
N VAL A 805 6.77 13.24 -41.10
CA VAL A 805 6.11 12.34 -42.06
C VAL A 805 6.53 10.87 -41.85
N ALA A 806 7.80 10.63 -41.47
CA ALA A 806 8.28 9.29 -41.16
C ALA A 806 7.69 8.76 -39.85
N ILE A 807 7.51 9.63 -38.84
CA ILE A 807 6.84 9.28 -37.59
C ILE A 807 5.37 8.94 -37.85
N GLU A 808 4.64 9.78 -38.60
CA GLU A 808 3.22 9.59 -38.89
C GLU A 808 2.94 8.30 -39.66
N GLN A 809 3.74 7.99 -40.68
CA GLN A 809 3.62 6.72 -41.42
C GLN A 809 4.16 5.51 -40.63
N GLY A 810 5.12 5.74 -39.73
CA GLY A 810 5.64 4.71 -38.83
C GLY A 810 4.65 4.32 -37.74
N SER A 811 3.95 5.28 -37.14
CA SER A 811 2.89 5.02 -36.14
C SER A 811 1.51 4.77 -36.75
N GLY A 812 1.36 4.98 -38.06
CA GLY A 812 0.13 4.75 -38.80
C GLY A 812 -0.05 3.30 -39.24
N SER A 813 -1.07 3.04 -40.05
CA SER A 813 -1.45 1.68 -40.49
C SER A 813 -0.39 0.96 -41.32
N LEU A 814 0.62 1.64 -41.86
CA LEU A 814 1.67 1.02 -42.67
C LEU A 814 2.84 0.51 -41.83
N GLY A 815 3.08 1.08 -40.64
CA GLY A 815 4.17 0.69 -39.74
C GLY A 815 5.58 0.99 -40.26
N ASN A 816 5.73 1.93 -41.21
CA ASN A 816 6.96 2.06 -42.00
C ASN A 816 8.19 2.43 -41.18
N ARG A 817 9.33 1.89 -41.61
CA ARG A 817 10.65 2.19 -41.05
C ARG A 817 11.35 3.32 -41.83
N LEU A 818 12.23 4.02 -41.13
CA LEU A 818 13.14 5.04 -41.65
C LEU A 818 14.58 4.52 -41.54
N LEU A 819 15.28 4.50 -42.67
CA LEU A 819 16.70 4.17 -42.73
C LEU A 819 17.51 5.46 -42.68
N LEU A 820 18.27 5.65 -41.61
CA LEU A 820 19.20 6.77 -41.44
C LEU A 820 20.58 6.34 -41.91
N LEU A 821 21.15 6.99 -42.93
CA LEU A 821 22.49 6.76 -43.44
C LEU A 821 23.41 7.90 -43.00
N ARG A 822 24.59 7.54 -42.51
CA ARG A 822 25.64 8.48 -42.09
C ARG A 822 26.94 8.13 -42.83
N PRO A 823 27.22 8.83 -43.93
CA PRO A 823 28.48 8.64 -44.64
C PRO A 823 29.66 9.13 -43.79
N SER A 824 30.66 8.27 -43.62
CA SER A 824 32.02 8.59 -43.20
C SER A 824 32.96 8.50 -44.41
N ASP A 825 34.27 8.74 -44.22
CA ASP A 825 35.23 8.81 -45.32
C ASP A 825 35.31 7.49 -46.11
N ASP A 826 35.28 6.33 -45.41
CA ASP A 826 35.40 4.98 -46.02
C ASP A 826 34.24 4.01 -45.67
N VAL A 827 33.35 4.39 -44.74
CA VAL A 827 32.27 3.54 -44.23
C VAL A 827 30.96 4.31 -44.22
N VAL A 828 29.85 3.64 -44.52
CA VAL A 828 28.50 4.21 -44.33
C VAL A 828 27.83 3.48 -43.20
N ASP A 829 27.67 4.17 -42.08
CA ASP A 829 26.90 3.67 -40.94
C ASP A 829 25.41 3.84 -41.22
N PHE A 830 24.60 2.90 -40.76
CA PHE A 830 23.15 3.00 -40.89
C PHE A 830 22.42 2.65 -39.59
N VAL A 831 21.26 3.29 -39.40
CA VAL A 831 20.32 2.97 -38.31
C VAL A 831 18.94 2.80 -38.88
N LEU A 832 18.30 1.71 -38.50
CA LEU A 832 16.91 1.44 -38.81
C LEU A 832 16.03 1.91 -37.65
N ALA A 833 15.24 2.95 -37.88
CA ALA A 833 14.29 3.49 -36.90
C ALA A 833 12.85 3.11 -37.31
N GLY A 834 12.06 2.61 -36.38
CA GLY A 834 10.65 2.27 -36.60
C GLY A 834 9.78 2.71 -35.42
N GLN A 835 8.58 2.13 -35.32
CA GLN A 835 7.66 2.36 -34.20
C GLN A 835 8.09 1.62 -32.92
N GLU A 836 9.02 0.69 -33.04
CA GLU A 836 9.49 -0.14 -31.95
C GLU A 836 10.17 0.71 -30.86
N PRO A 837 9.87 0.45 -29.57
CA PRO A 837 10.49 1.17 -28.48
C PRO A 837 11.99 0.89 -28.46
N GLY A 838 12.78 1.94 -28.66
CA GLY A 838 14.23 1.88 -28.48
C GLY A 838 14.64 1.81 -27.01
N GLU A 839 15.91 1.47 -26.78
CA GLU A 839 16.46 1.48 -25.43
C GLU A 839 16.50 2.90 -24.87
N LEU A 840 15.75 3.15 -23.80
CA LEU A 840 15.70 4.46 -23.14
C LEU A 840 17.03 4.86 -22.49
N LEU A 841 17.77 3.86 -22.01
CA LEU A 841 18.98 4.00 -21.22
C LEU A 841 20.10 3.24 -21.92
N ARG A 842 21.29 3.83 -21.99
CA ARG A 842 22.48 3.13 -22.50
C ARG A 842 22.80 1.90 -21.64
N ASP A 843 23.08 0.78 -22.31
CA ASP A 843 23.58 -0.47 -21.74
C ASP A 843 24.80 -0.96 -22.55
N LEU A 844 25.36 -2.11 -22.17
CA LEU A 844 26.40 -2.80 -22.93
C LEU A 844 25.91 -3.23 -24.31
N ASP A 845 26.77 -3.11 -25.31
CA ASP A 845 26.48 -3.58 -26.66
C ASP A 845 26.25 -5.10 -26.65
N ARG A 846 25.21 -5.54 -27.35
CA ARG A 846 24.88 -6.96 -27.51
C ARG A 846 24.80 -7.29 -29.00
N PRO A 847 25.28 -8.47 -29.41
CA PRO A 847 25.08 -8.93 -30.78
C PRO A 847 23.58 -9.03 -31.07
N ALA A 848 23.17 -8.58 -32.26
CA ALA A 848 21.80 -8.73 -32.73
C ALA A 848 21.47 -10.23 -32.87
N ASP A 849 20.31 -10.65 -32.36
CA ASP A 849 19.79 -12.01 -32.59
C ASP A 849 19.18 -12.16 -33.99
N ALA A 850 18.78 -11.04 -34.61
CA ALA A 850 18.24 -11.02 -35.95
C ALA A 850 19.36 -11.11 -36.98
N ASP A 851 19.12 -11.87 -38.06
CA ASP A 851 20.02 -11.84 -39.22
C ASP A 851 19.86 -10.50 -39.97
N ASP A 852 20.82 -9.61 -39.76
CA ASP A 852 20.87 -8.31 -40.41
C ASP A 852 21.42 -8.38 -41.85
N ALA A 853 21.89 -9.54 -42.32
CA ALA A 853 22.48 -9.67 -43.66
C ALA A 853 21.57 -9.16 -44.79
N PRO A 854 20.25 -9.45 -44.81
CA PRO A 854 19.36 -8.91 -45.84
C PRO A 854 19.24 -7.37 -45.81
N LEU A 855 19.35 -6.77 -44.63
CA LEU A 855 19.34 -5.31 -44.46
C LEU A 855 20.69 -4.73 -44.90
N VAL A 856 21.80 -5.32 -44.47
CA VAL A 856 23.16 -4.92 -44.87
C VAL A 856 23.32 -5.00 -46.38
N ASP A 857 22.86 -6.08 -47.02
CA ASP A 857 22.89 -6.26 -48.47
C ASP A 857 22.02 -5.22 -49.19
N ALA A 858 20.82 -4.93 -48.67
CA ALA A 858 19.96 -3.89 -49.23
C ALA A 858 20.61 -2.49 -49.15
N VAL A 859 21.26 -2.16 -48.02
CA VAL A 859 22.02 -0.91 -47.86
C VAL A 859 23.24 -0.89 -48.78
N ALA A 860 24.01 -1.99 -48.84
CA ALA A 860 25.20 -2.11 -49.66
C ALA A 860 24.89 -1.94 -51.15
N ASN A 861 23.76 -2.47 -51.64
CA ASN A 861 23.32 -2.30 -53.04
C ASN A 861 23.03 -0.84 -53.40
N ILE A 862 22.48 -0.08 -52.46
CA ILE A 862 22.07 1.32 -52.69
C ILE A 862 23.24 2.29 -52.50
N VAL A 863 24.13 2.02 -51.54
CA VAL A 863 25.35 2.81 -51.30
C VAL A 863 26.46 2.48 -52.32
N GLY A 864 26.50 1.25 -52.82
CA GLY A 864 27.44 0.79 -53.85
C GLY A 864 28.61 -0.06 -53.38
N GLY A 865 28.40 -0.93 -52.39
CA GLY A 865 29.37 -1.92 -51.94
C GLY A 865 29.60 -3.07 -52.95
N ARG A 866 30.44 -4.04 -52.57
CA ARG A 866 30.90 -5.18 -53.40
C ARG A 866 29.77 -5.80 -54.24
N GLY A 867 29.89 -5.75 -55.58
CA GLY A 867 29.02 -6.49 -56.51
C GLY A 867 27.70 -5.82 -56.91
N ALA A 868 27.55 -4.50 -56.75
CA ALA A 868 26.32 -3.77 -57.07
C ALA A 868 26.04 -3.67 -58.59
N ASP A 869 25.34 -4.67 -59.15
CA ASP A 869 24.93 -4.70 -60.57
C ASP A 869 23.57 -3.99 -60.82
N SER A 870 22.78 -3.66 -59.78
CA SER A 870 21.49 -2.95 -59.95
C SER A 870 21.14 -2.01 -58.78
N LEU A 871 20.78 -0.76 -59.10
CA LEU A 871 20.27 0.27 -58.19
C LEU A 871 18.75 0.12 -57.93
N ASP A 872 18.33 -1.02 -57.35
CA ASP A 872 16.90 -1.32 -57.13
C ASP A 872 16.48 -1.13 -55.66
N SER A 873 15.53 -0.22 -55.39
CA SER A 873 15.01 0.05 -54.05
C SER A 873 13.98 -0.99 -53.54
N LYS A 874 13.58 -1.97 -54.36
CA LYS A 874 12.61 -3.02 -53.99
C LYS A 874 13.03 -3.81 -52.76
N ALA A 875 14.33 -4.00 -52.51
CA ALA A 875 14.83 -4.65 -51.31
C ALA A 875 14.47 -3.86 -50.04
N LEU A 876 14.58 -2.53 -50.06
CA LEU A 876 14.13 -1.66 -48.96
C LEU A 876 12.62 -1.75 -48.77
N ALA A 877 11.85 -1.73 -49.86
CA ALA A 877 10.39 -1.84 -49.80
C ALA A 877 9.94 -3.18 -49.17
N ARG A 878 10.63 -4.29 -49.46
CA ARG A 878 10.36 -5.61 -48.84
C ARG A 878 10.62 -5.60 -47.33
N LEU A 879 11.60 -4.82 -46.86
CA LEU A 879 11.94 -4.64 -45.44
C LEU A 879 11.01 -3.63 -44.72
N GLY A 880 9.99 -3.10 -45.41
CA GLY A 880 9.04 -2.13 -44.85
C GLY A 880 9.68 -0.76 -44.62
N ILE A 881 10.78 -0.44 -45.31
CA ILE A 881 11.44 0.86 -45.23
C ILE A 881 10.73 1.81 -46.18
N GLY A 882 10.05 2.81 -45.63
CA GLY A 882 9.32 3.82 -46.40
C GLY A 882 10.17 5.05 -46.75
N PHE A 883 11.22 5.30 -45.97
CA PHE A 883 12.06 6.48 -46.11
C PHE A 883 13.53 6.17 -45.90
N VAL A 884 14.38 6.89 -46.62
CA VAL A 884 15.84 6.91 -46.43
C VAL A 884 16.25 8.35 -46.18
N GLN A 885 17.03 8.59 -45.12
CA GLN A 885 17.58 9.90 -44.81
C GLN A 885 19.10 9.83 -44.77
N VAL A 886 19.78 10.71 -45.49
CA VAL A 886 21.25 10.81 -45.45
C VAL A 886 21.66 12.07 -44.70
N ALA A 887 22.53 11.90 -43.69
CA ALA A 887 23.19 13.02 -43.03
C ALA A 887 24.32 13.56 -43.92
N GLY A 888 24.19 14.78 -44.45
CA GLY A 888 25.22 15.38 -45.29
C GLY A 888 24.72 16.49 -46.21
N ALA A 889 25.63 17.06 -47.00
CA ALA A 889 25.32 18.08 -48.00
C ALA A 889 24.61 17.48 -49.22
N ALA A 890 23.77 18.31 -49.86
CA ALA A 890 22.99 17.98 -51.06
C ALA A 890 23.83 17.42 -52.21
N ASP A 891 25.09 17.84 -52.31
CA ASP A 891 25.99 17.52 -53.43
C ASP A 891 26.92 16.33 -53.14
N SER A 892 26.70 15.60 -52.04
CA SER A 892 27.50 14.43 -51.70
C SER A 892 27.41 13.33 -52.78
N PRO A 893 28.48 12.56 -53.02
CA PRO A 893 28.46 11.45 -53.98
C PRO A 893 27.33 10.45 -53.71
N LEU A 894 27.05 10.17 -52.44
CA LEU A 894 25.95 9.30 -52.01
C LEU A 894 24.58 9.89 -52.39
N ALA A 895 24.35 11.20 -52.17
CA ALA A 895 23.08 11.83 -52.51
C ALA A 895 22.80 11.78 -54.02
N ARG A 896 23.79 12.06 -54.88
CA ARG A 896 23.64 11.94 -56.34
C ARG A 896 23.31 10.53 -56.79
N ARG A 897 23.86 9.52 -56.10
CA ARG A 897 23.58 8.11 -56.38
C ARG A 897 22.16 7.73 -55.99
N LEU A 898 21.69 8.17 -54.82
CA LEU A 898 20.30 7.96 -54.41
C LEU A 898 19.31 8.62 -55.35
N ASP A 899 19.64 9.81 -55.87
CA ASP A 899 18.84 10.52 -56.87
C ASP A 899 18.77 9.75 -58.22
N ALA A 900 19.78 8.93 -58.53
CA ALA A 900 19.83 8.09 -59.72
C ALA A 900 19.24 6.67 -59.52
N SER A 901 18.88 6.30 -58.30
CA SER A 901 18.35 4.96 -57.98
C SER A 901 16.90 4.82 -58.42
N GLU A 902 16.57 3.73 -59.09
CA GLU A 902 15.19 3.44 -59.47
C GLU A 902 14.37 3.14 -58.21
N GLY A 903 13.19 3.75 -58.10
CA GLY A 903 12.28 3.56 -56.97
C GLY A 903 12.60 4.37 -55.71
N LEU A 904 13.48 5.38 -55.78
CA LEU A 904 13.62 6.42 -54.75
C LEU A 904 13.18 7.77 -55.31
N SER A 905 12.43 8.54 -54.52
CA SER A 905 12.04 9.91 -54.88
C SER A 905 12.43 10.89 -53.78
N ARG A 906 13.26 11.88 -54.11
CA ARG A 906 13.71 12.91 -53.16
C ARG A 906 12.53 13.80 -52.74
N LEU A 907 12.31 13.91 -51.43
CA LEU A 907 11.25 14.77 -50.86
C LEU A 907 11.76 16.17 -50.51
N GLY A 908 13.01 16.28 -50.05
CA GLY A 908 13.60 17.58 -49.70
C GLY A 908 14.86 17.47 -48.85
N SER A 909 15.49 18.61 -48.60
CA SER A 909 16.66 18.75 -47.73
C SER A 909 16.30 19.56 -46.47
N SER A 910 16.82 19.14 -45.33
CA SER A 910 16.68 19.81 -44.04
C SER A 910 18.04 19.99 -43.38
N ALA A 911 18.10 20.75 -42.27
CA ALA A 911 19.29 20.85 -41.43
C ALA A 911 19.75 19.49 -40.86
N ARG A 912 18.88 18.46 -40.86
CA ARG A 912 19.17 17.11 -40.39
C ARG A 912 19.59 16.14 -41.50
N GLY A 913 19.66 16.61 -42.75
CA GLY A 913 19.95 15.78 -43.90
C GLY A 913 18.84 15.79 -44.94
N ILE A 914 19.04 14.99 -45.98
CA ILE A 914 18.17 14.90 -47.16
C ILE A 914 17.30 13.65 -47.02
N LEU A 915 16.02 13.76 -47.37
CA LEU A 915 15.04 12.70 -47.22
C LEU A 915 14.56 12.20 -48.59
N TRP A 916 14.57 10.89 -48.78
CA TRP A 916 13.99 10.18 -49.93
C TRP A 916 12.84 9.30 -49.47
N LYS A 917 11.79 9.23 -50.29
CA LYS A 917 10.70 8.28 -50.17
C LYS A 917 10.98 7.05 -51.03
N VAL A 918 10.76 5.87 -50.46
CA VAL A 918 10.88 4.58 -51.16
C VAL A 918 9.55 4.27 -51.84
N GLN A 919 9.59 3.87 -53.11
CA GLN A 919 8.41 3.45 -53.84
C GLN A 919 7.91 2.07 -53.38
N PRO A 920 6.60 1.83 -53.34
CA PRO A 920 6.04 0.54 -52.98
C PRO A 920 6.36 -0.55 -54.03
N LEU A 921 6.15 -1.81 -53.64
CA LEU A 921 6.24 -2.94 -54.55
C LEU A 921 5.14 -2.85 -55.63
N PRO A 922 5.39 -3.33 -56.86
CA PRO A 922 4.40 -3.33 -57.93
C PRO A 922 3.18 -4.18 -57.55
N GLY A 923 2.00 -3.64 -57.80
CA GLY A 923 0.71 -4.29 -57.58
C GLY A 923 0.44 -5.43 -58.56
N ALA A 924 -0.39 -6.39 -58.15
CA ALA A 924 -1.03 -7.35 -59.03
C ALA A 924 -2.10 -6.66 -59.90
N ASP A 925 -2.45 -7.26 -61.04
CA ASP A 925 -3.46 -6.71 -61.94
C ASP A 925 -4.82 -6.59 -61.22
N GLY A 926 -5.36 -5.37 -61.13
CA GLY A 926 -6.61 -5.07 -60.43
C GLY A 926 -6.48 -4.78 -58.93
N ALA A 927 -5.27 -4.79 -58.36
CA ALA A 927 -5.02 -4.37 -56.98
C ALA A 927 -5.02 -2.84 -56.83
N GLU A 928 -5.41 -2.34 -55.65
CA GLU A 928 -5.27 -0.92 -55.32
C GLU A 928 -3.79 -0.51 -55.30
N ALA A 929 -3.47 0.64 -55.90
CA ALA A 929 -2.12 1.17 -55.90
C ALA A 929 -1.70 1.54 -54.47
N ALA A 930 -0.71 0.83 -53.94
CA ALA A 930 -0.13 1.19 -52.65
C ALA A 930 0.55 2.56 -52.73
N ALA A 931 0.35 3.41 -51.73
CA ALA A 931 0.94 4.75 -51.68
C ALA A 931 2.36 4.79 -51.09
N ALA A 932 2.75 3.73 -50.37
CA ALA A 932 4.05 3.55 -49.73
C ALA A 932 4.27 2.06 -49.38
N PRO A 933 5.51 1.65 -49.07
CA PRO A 933 5.79 0.35 -48.46
C PRO A 933 4.94 0.09 -47.21
N SER A 934 4.84 -1.18 -46.79
CA SER A 934 4.09 -1.58 -45.60
C SER A 934 4.80 -2.73 -44.87
N ARG A 935 4.61 -2.81 -43.56
CA ARG A 935 5.16 -3.90 -42.73
C ARG A 935 4.45 -5.23 -42.91
N ALA A 936 3.15 -5.20 -43.18
CA ALA A 936 2.33 -6.37 -43.43
C ALA A 936 1.61 -6.23 -44.77
N ARG A 937 1.68 -7.26 -45.61
CA ARG A 937 1.12 -7.24 -46.97
C ARG A 937 0.58 -8.59 -47.40
N LEU A 938 -0.44 -8.57 -48.24
CA LEU A 938 -0.94 -9.74 -48.97
C LEU A 938 -0.32 -9.77 -50.36
N VAL A 939 0.23 -10.92 -50.74
CA VAL A 939 0.79 -11.17 -52.07
C VAL A 939 0.12 -12.38 -52.72
N ASP A 940 0.15 -12.44 -54.04
CA ASP A 940 -0.29 -13.61 -54.82
C ASP A 940 0.80 -14.69 -54.86
N ALA A 941 0.57 -15.78 -55.61
CA ALA A 941 1.55 -16.85 -55.80
C ALA A 941 2.86 -16.39 -56.48
N ASP A 942 2.80 -15.33 -57.29
CA ASP A 942 3.93 -14.76 -58.02
C ASP A 942 4.69 -13.71 -57.18
N GLY A 943 4.20 -13.41 -55.96
CA GLY A 943 4.77 -12.42 -55.05
C GLY A 943 4.42 -10.97 -55.38
N ARG A 944 3.43 -10.72 -56.25
CA ARG A 944 2.91 -9.37 -56.54
C ARG A 944 1.97 -8.90 -55.45
N LEU A 945 1.98 -7.59 -55.18
CA LEU A 945 1.21 -7.00 -54.08
C LEU A 945 -0.30 -6.99 -54.40
N VAL A 946 -1.10 -7.67 -53.57
CA VAL A 946 -2.56 -7.71 -53.68
C VAL A 946 -3.20 -6.62 -52.83
N ALA A 947 -2.78 -6.49 -51.57
CA ALA A 947 -3.28 -5.48 -50.65
C ALA A 947 -2.26 -5.22 -49.52
N THR A 948 -2.27 -4.01 -48.95
CA THR A 948 -1.56 -3.72 -47.71
C THR A 948 -2.41 -4.13 -46.51
N VAL A 949 -1.78 -4.63 -45.46
CA VAL A 949 -2.47 -5.05 -44.23
C VAL A 949 -2.15 -4.02 -43.15
N PRO A 950 -3.16 -3.40 -42.51
CA PRO A 950 -2.94 -2.40 -41.49
C PRO A 950 -2.30 -3.01 -40.24
N THR A 951 -1.24 -2.39 -39.74
CA THR A 951 -0.61 -2.73 -38.45
C THR A 951 -1.16 -1.88 -37.31
N VAL A 952 -1.21 -2.45 -36.11
CA VAL A 952 -1.76 -1.81 -34.89
C VAL A 952 -0.71 -1.58 -33.79
N GLY A 953 0.47 -2.20 -33.90
CA GLY A 953 1.51 -2.13 -32.87
C GLY A 953 2.91 -2.46 -33.41
N PRO A 954 3.92 -2.51 -32.52
CA PRO A 954 5.32 -2.76 -32.91
C PRO A 954 5.49 -4.16 -33.51
N HIS A 955 6.60 -4.36 -34.23
CA HIS A 955 6.97 -5.66 -34.82
C HIS A 955 5.90 -6.32 -35.71
N ALA A 956 5.25 -5.51 -36.55
CA ALA A 956 4.21 -5.92 -37.49
C ALA A 956 2.99 -6.60 -36.84
N ALA A 957 2.61 -6.19 -35.63
CA ALA A 957 1.37 -6.62 -34.99
C ALA A 957 0.15 -6.19 -35.83
N VAL A 958 -0.79 -7.11 -36.04
CA VAL A 958 -1.99 -6.93 -36.86
C VAL A 958 -3.20 -7.37 -36.07
N ASP A 959 -4.25 -6.58 -36.10
CA ASP A 959 -5.60 -6.96 -35.65
C ASP A 959 -6.57 -6.32 -36.65
N THR A 960 -7.01 -7.11 -37.63
CA THR A 960 -7.85 -6.58 -38.72
C THR A 960 -8.75 -7.64 -39.34
N VAL A 961 -9.85 -7.20 -39.93
CA VAL A 961 -10.75 -8.07 -40.70
C VAL A 961 -10.32 -8.03 -42.15
N LEU A 962 -9.88 -9.18 -42.68
CA LEU A 962 -9.57 -9.31 -44.09
C LEU A 962 -10.84 -9.63 -44.89
N PRO A 963 -11.11 -8.91 -46.01
CA PRO A 963 -12.24 -9.23 -46.89
C PRO A 963 -12.03 -10.57 -47.61
N ALA A 964 -13.08 -11.13 -48.19
CA ALA A 964 -12.96 -12.31 -49.06
C ALA A 964 -12.15 -11.97 -50.32
N GLY A 965 -11.31 -12.90 -50.80
CA GLY A 965 -10.44 -12.68 -51.95
C GLY A 965 -10.02 -13.98 -52.63
N ALA A 966 -9.51 -13.87 -53.87
CA ALA A 966 -9.04 -15.02 -54.63
C ALA A 966 -7.83 -15.67 -53.95
N ALA A 967 -7.86 -16.99 -53.78
CA ALA A 967 -6.75 -17.78 -53.28
C ALA A 967 -5.90 -18.31 -54.46
N PRO A 968 -4.57 -18.49 -54.30
CA PRO A 968 -3.79 -18.36 -53.08
C PRO A 968 -3.42 -16.89 -52.74
N ARG A 969 -3.63 -16.50 -51.49
CA ARG A 969 -3.15 -15.23 -50.92
C ARG A 969 -2.20 -15.50 -49.75
N LEU A 970 -1.01 -14.92 -49.80
CA LEU A 970 0.04 -15.12 -48.81
C LEU A 970 0.23 -13.83 -48.02
N LEU A 971 0.15 -13.90 -46.70
CA LEU A 971 0.56 -12.81 -45.81
C LEU A 971 2.08 -12.82 -45.68
N VAL A 972 2.74 -11.74 -46.10
CA VAL A 972 4.18 -11.54 -45.94
C VAL A 972 4.42 -10.40 -44.95
N LEU A 973 5.26 -10.66 -43.95
CA LEU A 973 5.63 -9.69 -42.93
C LEU A 973 7.09 -9.27 -43.12
N ALA A 974 7.35 -7.97 -43.00
CA ALA A 974 8.66 -7.37 -43.17
C ALA A 974 9.55 -7.54 -41.92
N GLU A 975 9.61 -8.76 -41.38
CA GLU A 975 10.38 -9.13 -40.19
C GLU A 975 11.49 -10.15 -40.51
N PRO A 976 12.52 -10.27 -39.65
CA PRO A 976 13.52 -11.31 -39.81
C PRO A 976 12.92 -12.72 -39.62
N ARG A 977 13.61 -13.75 -40.08
CA ARG A 977 13.11 -15.13 -40.02
C ARG A 977 12.95 -15.61 -38.58
N GLU A 978 13.82 -15.18 -37.68
CA GLU A 978 13.86 -15.52 -36.26
C GLU A 978 12.58 -15.08 -35.54
N TRP A 979 11.99 -13.96 -35.97
CA TRP A 979 10.73 -13.44 -35.44
C TRP A 979 9.58 -14.46 -35.58
N SER A 980 9.55 -15.23 -36.66
CA SER A 980 8.48 -16.23 -36.91
C SER A 980 8.44 -17.35 -35.87
N ARG A 981 9.53 -17.58 -35.12
CA ARG A 981 9.57 -18.56 -34.04
C ARG A 981 8.91 -18.06 -32.75
N GLN A 982 8.74 -16.74 -32.62
CA GLN A 982 8.20 -16.08 -31.42
C GLN A 982 6.81 -15.48 -31.66
N ALA A 983 6.42 -15.28 -32.93
CA ALA A 983 5.12 -14.76 -33.31
C ALA A 983 4.03 -15.84 -33.30
N ARG A 984 2.81 -15.43 -33.00
CA ARG A 984 1.59 -16.21 -33.19
C ARG A 984 0.74 -15.53 -34.24
N VAL A 985 0.49 -16.22 -35.34
CA VAL A 985 -0.36 -15.75 -36.43
C VAL A 985 -1.62 -16.59 -36.47
N THR A 986 -2.78 -15.96 -36.30
CA THR A 986 -4.07 -16.65 -36.30
C THR A 986 -5.06 -16.02 -37.27
N PHE A 987 -5.88 -16.86 -37.89
CA PHE A 987 -7.00 -16.44 -38.75
C PHE A 987 -8.28 -17.08 -38.23
N ASP A 988 -9.27 -16.28 -37.83
CA ASP A 988 -10.50 -16.72 -37.13
C ASP A 988 -10.21 -17.66 -35.94
N GLY A 989 -9.14 -17.38 -35.19
CA GLY A 989 -8.69 -18.18 -34.05
C GLY A 989 -7.91 -19.46 -34.37
N ALA A 990 -7.74 -19.82 -35.66
CA ALA A 990 -6.90 -20.93 -36.07
C ALA A 990 -5.45 -20.46 -36.36
N GLU A 991 -4.46 -21.14 -35.77
CA GLU A 991 -3.04 -20.78 -35.93
C GLU A 991 -2.49 -21.19 -37.30
N LEU A 992 -1.90 -20.23 -38.01
CA LEU A 992 -1.28 -20.41 -39.32
C LEU A 992 0.20 -20.76 -39.17
N GLN A 993 0.67 -21.72 -39.97
CA GLN A 993 2.08 -22.12 -39.98
C GLN A 993 2.89 -21.32 -41.01
N PRO A 994 4.14 -20.94 -40.71
CA PRO A 994 4.99 -20.24 -41.65
C PRO A 994 5.38 -21.15 -42.83
N VAL A 995 5.38 -20.60 -44.04
CA VAL A 995 5.79 -21.29 -45.26
C VAL A 995 7.30 -21.54 -45.24
N ALA A 996 7.68 -22.82 -45.29
CA ALA A 996 9.10 -23.22 -45.23
C ALA A 996 9.90 -22.69 -46.43
N GLY A 997 11.12 -22.20 -46.17
CA GLY A 997 12.04 -21.72 -47.21
C GLY A 997 11.78 -20.29 -47.71
N ALA A 998 10.71 -19.63 -47.27
CA ALA A 998 10.44 -18.25 -47.64
C ALA A 998 11.56 -17.29 -47.15
N ALA A 999 11.84 -16.24 -47.93
CA ALA A 999 12.85 -15.23 -47.59
C ALA A 999 12.45 -14.40 -46.36
N GLN A 1000 11.14 -14.17 -46.19
CA GLN A 1000 10.54 -13.43 -45.07
C GLN A 1000 9.41 -14.27 -44.46
N PRO A 1001 9.01 -14.01 -43.19
CA PRO A 1001 7.86 -14.66 -42.57
C PRO A 1001 6.62 -14.55 -43.47
N THR A 1002 6.17 -15.71 -43.97
CA THR A 1002 5.11 -15.82 -44.96
C THR A 1002 4.09 -16.85 -44.50
N TYR A 1003 2.80 -16.54 -44.56
CA TYR A 1003 1.71 -17.40 -44.07
C TYR A 1003 0.61 -17.52 -45.14
N ALA A 1004 0.08 -18.73 -45.34
CA ALA A 1004 -1.03 -18.94 -46.27
C ALA A 1004 -2.37 -18.54 -45.60
N VAL A 1005 -3.06 -17.56 -46.18
CA VAL A 1005 -4.34 -17.07 -45.62
C VAL A 1005 -5.50 -17.61 -46.48
N PRO A 1006 -6.56 -18.20 -45.87
CA PRO A 1006 -7.73 -18.71 -46.60
C PRO A 1006 -8.42 -17.61 -47.40
N GLY A 1007 -9.06 -17.90 -48.54
CA GLY A 1007 -9.75 -16.89 -49.37
C GLY A 1007 -11.07 -16.32 -48.78
N THR A 1008 -11.49 -16.79 -47.61
CA THR A 1008 -12.71 -16.33 -46.92
C THR A 1008 -12.51 -15.00 -46.20
N SER A 1009 -13.59 -14.28 -45.89
CA SER A 1009 -13.50 -13.15 -44.94
C SER A 1009 -13.26 -13.68 -43.53
N GLY A 1010 -12.42 -13.02 -42.74
CA GLY A 1010 -12.11 -13.45 -41.37
C GLY A 1010 -11.18 -12.48 -40.63
N THR A 1011 -11.05 -12.66 -39.31
CA THR A 1011 -10.16 -11.86 -38.47
C THR A 1011 -8.74 -12.38 -38.54
N LEU A 1012 -7.80 -11.53 -38.95
CA LEU A 1012 -6.36 -11.80 -38.92
C LEU A 1012 -5.77 -11.14 -37.68
N GLU A 1013 -5.19 -11.96 -36.81
CA GLU A 1013 -4.44 -11.51 -35.63
C GLU A 1013 -2.99 -11.98 -35.75
N VAL A 1014 -2.06 -11.04 -35.64
CA VAL A 1014 -0.62 -11.26 -35.54
C VAL A 1014 -0.16 -10.62 -34.24
N ASP A 1015 0.26 -11.43 -33.27
CA ASP A 1015 0.79 -10.97 -31.99
C ASP A 1015 2.07 -11.73 -31.62
N LEU A 1016 2.83 -11.20 -30.67
CA LEU A 1016 4.03 -11.82 -30.14
C LEU A 1016 3.71 -12.67 -28.91
N ALA A 1017 4.29 -13.86 -28.82
CA ALA A 1017 4.15 -14.70 -27.65
C ALA A 1017 4.82 -14.05 -26.43
N ALA A 1018 4.18 -14.16 -25.27
CA ALA A 1018 4.79 -13.74 -24.01
C ALA A 1018 6.01 -14.62 -23.67
N ALA A 1019 7.13 -14.01 -23.29
CA ALA A 1019 8.30 -14.72 -22.83
C ALA A 1019 7.99 -15.46 -21.52
N GLN A 1020 8.03 -16.80 -21.54
CA GLN A 1020 7.83 -17.68 -20.38
C GLN A 1020 6.51 -17.41 -19.62
N PRO A 1021 5.33 -17.62 -20.23
CA PRO A 1021 4.04 -17.13 -19.73
C PRO A 1021 3.68 -17.65 -18.33
N TRP A 1022 3.96 -18.93 -18.06
CA TRP A 1022 3.71 -19.53 -16.73
C TRP A 1022 4.58 -18.93 -15.64
N TRP A 1023 5.83 -18.61 -15.96
CA TRP A 1023 6.72 -17.94 -15.02
C TRP A 1023 6.25 -16.52 -14.73
N ARG A 1024 5.85 -15.76 -15.77
CA ARG A 1024 5.28 -14.41 -15.62
C ARG A 1024 4.02 -14.41 -14.75
N LEU A 1025 3.14 -15.39 -14.94
CA LEU A 1025 1.96 -15.56 -14.08
C LEU A 1025 2.36 -15.83 -12.62
N GLY A 1026 3.32 -16.72 -12.40
CA GLY A 1026 3.88 -16.99 -11.07
C GLY A 1026 4.50 -15.74 -10.42
N GLN A 1027 5.26 -14.95 -11.19
CA GLN A 1027 5.82 -13.66 -10.74
C GLN A 1027 4.72 -12.67 -10.36
N ALA A 1028 3.64 -12.56 -11.15
CA ALA A 1028 2.51 -11.68 -10.85
C ALA A 1028 1.81 -12.08 -9.53
N VAL A 1029 1.57 -13.38 -9.33
CA VAL A 1029 0.99 -13.91 -8.08
C VAL A 1029 1.92 -13.64 -6.89
N LEU A 1030 3.23 -13.89 -7.06
CA LEU A 1030 4.22 -13.61 -6.03
C LEU A 1030 4.30 -12.11 -5.70
N LEU A 1031 4.30 -11.24 -6.71
CA LEU A 1031 4.32 -9.80 -6.54
C LEU A 1031 3.08 -9.33 -5.76
N ALA A 1032 1.88 -9.81 -6.12
CA ALA A 1032 0.65 -9.51 -5.40
C ALA A 1032 0.73 -9.94 -3.93
N PHE A 1033 1.27 -11.13 -3.66
CA PHE A 1033 1.51 -11.62 -2.30
C PHE A 1033 2.52 -10.74 -1.53
N VAL A 1034 3.65 -10.38 -2.15
CA VAL A 1034 4.70 -9.57 -1.54
C VAL A 1034 4.19 -8.16 -1.24
N VAL A 1035 3.48 -7.52 -2.18
CA VAL A 1035 2.85 -6.20 -1.98
C VAL A 1035 1.85 -6.27 -0.83
N PHE A 1036 0.98 -7.29 -0.81
CA PHE A 1036 0.05 -7.51 0.29
C PHE A 1036 0.80 -7.65 1.63
N MET A 1037 1.88 -8.43 1.68
CA MET A 1037 2.67 -8.64 2.90
C MET A 1037 3.47 -7.41 3.34
N ALA A 1038 3.95 -6.60 2.40
CA ALA A 1038 4.70 -5.37 2.63
C ALA A 1038 3.85 -4.23 3.22
N LEU A 1039 2.53 -4.19 2.93
CA LEU A 1039 1.66 -3.12 3.41
C LEU A 1039 1.47 -3.13 4.95
N PRO A 1040 1.64 -1.99 5.64
CA PRO A 1040 1.69 -1.89 7.11
C PRO A 1040 0.30 -1.92 7.78
N PHE A 1041 -0.44 -2.99 7.56
CA PHE A 1041 -1.75 -3.23 8.16
C PHE A 1041 -1.66 -4.13 9.43
N GLY A 1042 -2.48 -3.89 10.47
CA GLY A 1042 -2.57 -4.74 11.68
C GLY A 1042 -1.69 -4.35 12.88
N ASN A 1043 -1.79 -5.05 14.02
CA ASN A 1043 -1.01 -4.72 15.24
C ASN A 1043 0.39 -5.37 15.23
N ARG A 1044 1.34 -4.88 16.04
CA ARG A 1044 2.72 -5.44 16.08
C ARG A 1044 2.80 -6.95 16.39
N ARG A 1045 1.86 -7.52 17.16
CA ARG A 1045 1.81 -8.97 17.45
C ARG A 1045 1.35 -9.79 16.24
N SER A 1046 0.43 -9.28 15.41
CA SER A 1046 0.04 -9.99 14.18
C SER A 1046 1.18 -9.95 13.16
N ARG A 1047 1.84 -8.79 12.97
CA ARG A 1047 2.98 -8.59 12.06
C ARG A 1047 4.25 -9.39 12.43
N ARG A 1048 4.30 -10.00 13.62
CA ARG A 1048 5.40 -10.86 14.08
C ARG A 1048 5.18 -12.36 13.80
N ARG A 1049 3.93 -12.78 13.57
CA ARG A 1049 3.54 -14.20 13.45
C ARG A 1049 3.11 -14.60 12.03
N THR A 1050 2.63 -13.64 11.24
CA THR A 1050 2.48 -13.75 9.78
C THR A 1050 3.82 -13.48 9.13
#